data_AF-X0JRK3-F1
#
_entry.id   AF-X0JRK3-F1
#
_cell.length_a   1.000
_cell.length_b   1.000
_cell.length_c   1.000
_cell.angle_alpha   90.00
_cell.angle_beta   90.00
_cell.angle_gamma   90.00
#
_symmetry.space_group_name_H-M   'P 1'
#
loop_
_entity.id
_entity.type
_entity.pdbx_description
1 polymer ?
#
loop_
_entity_poly.entity_id
_entity_poly.type
_entity_poly.pdbx_seq_one_letter_code
_entity_poly.pdbx_strand_id
1 'polypeptide(L)'
;MSGQNNSESDPTLGDALAQDEIIIDAVPAEKKEERKGIPTLDQIAPRCVMSTGLTAQNPRLTAQESFCELLRWWKDRIIESFGLQLTDFNVAMEKRGNPPDAKIPAEFAFTAQDGSGKPLGYIHFMNSRDGKGGTVTVAVRDVTLQPKMVLPDVEPPKEPRDVRFTHRPELGLGRAVLNFLGAGTNHGVTCRTGSYKYKFNFDPDGGLKAFLTAMNQDKINEFRRSTVPQGSRYVPFQPHPKTDTIFTIGADSNALGRGGRGRYIYRSKVTPKEFNTWCEPALFLQEIKDDYIVKTEMGDLILDSKLRGKIYLKGFLLSDTTRRGYASLSERPLRFGYNILYGTPNEKMKHMSSLEEECQAIISLLDDWGWGDVELAAQFIKRDTIFLLGDYLFLDRSKWYYPTSSRPNPEYEINLPNFGRQAVELPDSYWSILKPYNTFYRKLYNHIPRLLKEEPVSIPDTQFAVFVDKALQSCLFACKHTETLRVMFFDALRFPHWTILVDDDVVRVPNKWLDRRNLGLSFDVLRDASLADLMVAIPSILFHFVLKQVVIGKESFDRQKAIARRRLLDYTREELHSKVLNLNFETGSGANLANVSWEATFSPRSGSNYHVQLHQTETCSDHRNAVLVRDILPTSPTCIKDTCHISEVYITKEFRRYCIKDCLLGQEYFGIVYNPDEPLSIPLVTSTFTVPLDVSTTDDHDVEMALEGLEDLQSQPSF
;
A
#
# COMPACT_ATOMS: atom_id res chain seq x y z
N MET A 1 37.89 -78.16 -22.11
CA MET A 1 38.49 -77.50 -20.93
C MET A 1 37.67 -76.26 -20.63
N SER A 2 36.76 -76.41 -19.66
CA SER A 2 35.72 -75.45 -19.27
C SER A 2 36.25 -74.49 -18.21
N GLY A 3 36.36 -73.21 -18.54
CA GLY A 3 36.61 -72.13 -17.59
C GLY A 3 35.29 -71.69 -16.94
N GLN A 4 35.26 -71.68 -15.61
CA GLN A 4 34.12 -71.30 -14.78
C GLN A 4 33.85 -69.80 -14.88
N ASN A 5 32.65 -69.45 -15.34
CA ASN A 5 32.05 -68.13 -15.12
C ASN A 5 31.42 -68.12 -13.73
N ASN A 6 32.00 -67.37 -12.80
CA ASN A 6 31.37 -67.04 -11.52
C ASN A 6 30.36 -65.90 -11.75
N SER A 7 29.13 -66.27 -12.08
CA SER A 7 27.96 -65.41 -11.95
C SER A 7 27.52 -65.42 -10.49
N GLU A 8 27.68 -64.30 -9.77
CA GLU A 8 27.01 -64.11 -8.48
C GLU A 8 25.49 -64.16 -8.70
N SER A 9 24.84 -65.16 -8.10
CA SER A 9 23.40 -65.34 -8.08
C SER A 9 22.74 -64.28 -7.19
N ASP A 10 21.76 -63.58 -7.76
CA ASP A 10 20.89 -62.58 -7.16
C ASP A 10 20.01 -63.22 -6.06
N PRO A 11 19.96 -62.72 -4.82
CA PRO A 11 19.10 -63.30 -3.80
C PRO A 11 17.64 -63.00 -4.14
N THR A 12 16.88 -64.03 -4.49
CA THR A 12 15.44 -63.91 -4.66
C THR A 12 14.76 -63.89 -3.29
N LEU A 13 13.52 -63.38 -3.19
CA LEU A 13 12.75 -63.43 -1.93
C LEU A 13 12.53 -64.87 -1.43
N GLY A 14 12.73 -65.89 -2.28
CA GLY A 14 12.77 -67.30 -1.88
C GLY A 14 14.03 -67.69 -1.11
N ASP A 15 15.13 -66.95 -1.27
CA ASP A 15 16.40 -67.16 -0.56
C ASP A 15 16.53 -66.27 0.69
N ALA A 16 15.71 -65.22 0.81
CA ALA A 16 15.73 -64.28 1.95
C ALA A 16 14.95 -64.78 3.19
N LEU A 17 14.18 -65.87 3.07
CA LEU A 17 13.48 -66.48 4.21
C LEU A 17 14.37 -67.43 5.04
N ALA A 18 15.68 -67.45 4.77
CA ALA A 18 16.65 -68.25 5.51
C ALA A 18 17.87 -67.40 5.91
N GLN A 19 17.69 -66.49 6.88
CA GLN A 19 18.69 -66.01 7.87
C GLN A 19 18.25 -64.67 8.47
N ASP A 20 17.99 -64.61 9.78
CA ASP A 20 18.05 -63.45 10.70
C ASP A 20 17.73 -62.02 10.15
N GLU A 21 16.73 -61.84 9.28
CA GLU A 21 16.27 -60.51 8.83
C GLU A 21 15.18 -59.96 9.76
N ILE A 22 15.42 -58.79 10.37
CA ILE A 22 14.42 -58.09 11.19
C ILE A 22 13.53 -57.23 10.28
N ILE A 23 12.23 -57.51 10.27
CA ILE A 23 11.22 -56.70 9.60
C ILE A 23 10.75 -55.60 10.55
N ILE A 24 10.79 -54.36 10.07
CA ILE A 24 10.26 -53.20 10.78
C ILE A 24 9.02 -52.70 10.03
N ASP A 25 7.85 -52.87 10.67
CA ASP A 25 6.59 -52.37 10.12
C ASP A 25 6.33 -50.93 10.57
N ALA A 26 6.19 -50.03 9.60
CA ALA A 26 5.88 -48.62 9.83
C ALA A 26 4.40 -48.34 10.16
N VAL A 27 3.52 -49.35 10.08
CA VAL A 27 2.08 -49.22 10.33
C VAL A 27 1.66 -50.25 11.38
N PRO A 28 1.16 -49.85 12.57
CA PRO A 28 0.57 -50.78 13.50
C PRO A 28 -0.74 -51.32 12.92
N ALA A 29 -0.88 -52.64 12.85
CA ALA A 29 -2.15 -53.28 12.56
C ALA A 29 -3.15 -52.99 13.69
N GLU A 30 -4.08 -52.04 13.49
CA GLU A 30 -5.38 -51.77 14.16
C GLU A 30 -5.59 -52.12 15.65
N LYS A 31 -4.55 -52.37 16.44
CA LYS A 31 -4.61 -52.60 17.88
C LYS A 31 -3.71 -51.58 18.56
N LYS A 32 -4.26 -50.97 19.62
CA LYS A 32 -3.60 -50.02 20.52
C LYS A 32 -2.40 -50.67 21.23
N GLU A 33 -1.33 -50.96 20.51
CA GLU A 33 -0.02 -51.21 21.09
C GLU A 33 0.80 -49.91 20.99
N GLU A 34 1.55 -49.63 22.06
CA GLU A 34 2.41 -48.45 22.20
C GLU A 34 3.31 -48.27 20.97
N ARG A 35 3.40 -47.02 20.47
CA ARG A 35 4.26 -46.62 19.36
C ARG A 35 5.72 -47.02 19.67
N LYS A 36 6.19 -48.17 19.18
CA LYS A 36 7.64 -48.42 19.06
C LYS A 36 8.19 -47.39 18.07
N GLY A 37 9.03 -46.48 18.56
CA GLY A 37 9.66 -45.46 17.72
C GLY A 37 10.48 -46.10 16.60
N ILE A 38 10.49 -45.47 15.42
CA ILE A 38 11.33 -45.90 14.29
C ILE A 38 12.80 -45.81 14.73
N PRO A 39 13.58 -46.91 14.67
CA PRO A 39 14.97 -46.91 15.14
C PRO A 39 15.85 -45.97 14.31
N THR A 40 16.87 -45.39 14.96
CA THR A 40 17.93 -44.66 14.27
C THR A 40 18.88 -45.63 13.56
N LEU A 41 19.71 -45.12 12.65
CA LEU A 41 20.67 -45.97 11.92
C LEU A 41 21.56 -46.83 12.83
N ASP A 42 22.00 -46.29 13.97
CA ASP A 42 22.86 -47.01 14.92
C ASP A 42 22.15 -48.18 15.63
N GLN A 43 20.81 -48.23 15.55
CA GLN A 43 19.96 -49.23 16.18
C GLN A 43 19.45 -50.29 15.17
N ILE A 44 19.77 -50.14 13.88
CA ILE A 44 19.29 -51.02 12.82
C ILE A 44 20.25 -52.20 12.62
N ALA A 45 19.70 -53.41 12.55
CA ALA A 45 20.48 -54.61 12.25
C ALA A 45 21.22 -54.51 10.90
N PRO A 46 22.34 -55.24 10.71
CA PRO A 46 23.13 -55.19 9.47
C PRO A 46 22.31 -55.47 8.20
N ARG A 47 21.23 -56.24 8.31
CA ARG A 47 20.23 -56.43 7.26
C ARG A 47 18.86 -56.18 7.86
N CYS A 48 18.09 -55.31 7.22
CA CYS A 48 16.77 -54.93 7.70
C CYS A 48 15.84 -54.63 6.52
N VAL A 49 14.57 -55.02 6.65
CA VAL A 49 13.53 -54.66 5.70
C VAL A 49 12.54 -53.74 6.38
N MET A 50 12.37 -52.54 5.82
CA MET A 50 11.40 -51.57 6.29
C MET A 50 10.20 -51.50 5.36
N SER A 51 9.01 -51.73 5.92
CA SER A 51 7.74 -51.49 5.24
C SER A 51 7.47 -49.99 5.17
N THR A 52 7.29 -49.41 3.97
CA THR A 52 7.08 -47.96 3.88
C THR A 52 5.62 -47.52 4.07
N GLY A 53 4.69 -48.47 4.17
CA GLY A 53 3.24 -48.20 4.18
C GLY A 53 2.69 -47.68 2.83
N LEU A 54 3.51 -47.68 1.77
CA LEU A 54 3.13 -47.20 0.44
C LEU A 54 2.92 -48.38 -0.49
N THR A 55 1.97 -48.26 -1.41
CA THR A 55 1.64 -49.22 -2.46
C THR A 55 1.53 -48.50 -3.80
N ALA A 56 1.49 -49.26 -4.88
CA ALA A 56 1.33 -48.69 -6.23
C ALA A 56 -0.02 -47.99 -6.49
N GLN A 57 -0.98 -48.12 -5.55
CA GLN A 57 -2.31 -47.49 -5.59
C GLN A 57 -2.35 -46.11 -4.93
N ASN A 58 -1.34 -45.75 -4.13
CA ASN A 58 -1.30 -44.41 -3.54
C ASN A 58 -1.25 -43.33 -4.64
N PRO A 59 -1.85 -42.14 -4.42
CA PRO A 59 -1.87 -41.05 -5.40
C PRO A 59 -0.48 -40.73 -5.97
N ARG A 60 -0.33 -40.82 -7.29
CA ARG A 60 0.99 -40.67 -7.94
C ARG A 60 1.34 -39.21 -8.12
N LEU A 61 2.58 -38.87 -7.79
CA LEU A 61 3.20 -37.69 -8.39
C LEU A 61 3.74 -38.10 -9.76
N THR A 62 3.90 -37.13 -10.65
CA THR A 62 4.70 -37.31 -11.84
C THR A 62 6.17 -37.55 -11.46
N ALA A 63 6.96 -38.10 -12.38
CA ALA A 63 8.40 -38.26 -12.15
C ALA A 63 9.11 -36.90 -11.99
N GLN A 64 8.63 -35.86 -12.68
CA GLN A 64 9.11 -34.49 -12.54
C GLN A 64 8.83 -33.94 -11.14
N GLU A 65 7.61 -34.07 -10.62
CA GLU A 65 7.27 -33.67 -9.24
C GLU A 65 8.09 -34.46 -8.20
N SER A 66 8.34 -35.75 -8.45
CA SER A 66 9.12 -36.60 -7.55
C SER A 66 10.59 -36.19 -7.52
N PHE A 67 11.16 -35.83 -8.68
CA PHE A 67 12.51 -35.28 -8.73
C PHE A 67 12.57 -33.90 -8.08
N CYS A 68 11.54 -33.05 -8.29
CA CYS A 68 11.43 -31.76 -7.62
C CYS A 68 11.43 -31.90 -6.08
N GLU A 69 10.72 -32.88 -5.51
CA GLU A 69 10.79 -33.17 -4.07
C GLU A 69 12.20 -33.61 -3.61
N LEU A 70 12.91 -34.40 -4.43
CA LEU A 70 14.29 -34.76 -4.15
C LEU A 70 15.23 -33.54 -4.23
N LEU A 71 15.00 -32.62 -5.17
CA LEU A 71 15.75 -31.37 -5.29
C LEU A 71 15.49 -30.42 -4.11
N ARG A 72 14.25 -30.35 -3.63
CA ARG A 72 13.88 -29.61 -2.41
C ARG A 72 14.64 -30.15 -1.21
N TRP A 73 14.61 -31.48 -1.02
CA TRP A 73 15.40 -32.14 0.02
C TRP A 73 16.90 -31.86 -0.13
N TRP A 74 17.44 -31.95 -1.34
CA TRP A 74 18.85 -31.72 -1.63
C TRP A 74 19.28 -30.29 -1.28
N LYS A 75 18.53 -29.29 -1.76
CA LYS A 75 18.78 -27.87 -1.46
C LYS A 75 18.65 -27.59 0.04
N ASP A 76 17.56 -28.01 0.67
CA ASP A 76 17.29 -27.71 2.07
C ASP A 76 18.35 -28.32 2.99
N ARG A 77 18.79 -29.56 2.74
CA ARG A 77 19.83 -30.21 3.55
C ARG A 77 21.19 -29.55 3.40
N ILE A 78 21.53 -29.06 2.20
CA ILE A 78 22.75 -28.27 2.00
C ILE A 78 22.66 -26.97 2.80
N ILE A 79 21.54 -26.24 2.69
CA ILE A 79 21.34 -24.98 3.43
C ILE A 79 21.43 -25.21 4.93
N GLU A 80 20.77 -26.24 5.45
CA GLU A 80 20.74 -26.58 6.88
C GLU A 80 22.11 -27.00 7.41
N SER A 81 22.79 -27.93 6.73
CA SER A 81 24.03 -28.54 7.25
C SER A 81 25.24 -27.63 7.13
N PHE A 82 25.23 -26.70 6.17
CA PHE A 82 26.30 -25.72 5.98
C PHE A 82 25.93 -24.32 6.48
N GLY A 83 24.74 -24.14 7.08
CA GLY A 83 24.31 -22.87 7.67
C GLY A 83 24.18 -21.72 6.67
N LEU A 84 23.82 -22.01 5.43
CA LEU A 84 23.74 -20.99 4.36
C LEU A 84 22.49 -20.11 4.52
N GLN A 85 22.56 -18.88 4.02
CA GLN A 85 21.34 -18.13 3.71
C GLN A 85 20.75 -18.61 2.39
N LEU A 86 19.44 -18.38 2.22
CA LEU A 86 18.74 -18.80 1.00
C LEU A 86 19.33 -18.16 -0.27
N THR A 87 19.81 -16.92 -0.16
CA THR A 87 20.45 -16.13 -1.24
C THR A 87 21.87 -16.59 -1.57
N ASP A 88 22.53 -17.27 -0.64
CA ASP A 88 23.91 -17.75 -0.82
C ASP A 88 23.97 -19.12 -1.53
N PHE A 89 22.81 -19.77 -1.70
CA PHE A 89 22.72 -21.04 -2.39
C PHE A 89 22.96 -20.87 -3.90
N ASN A 90 24.16 -21.21 -4.35
CA ASN A 90 24.58 -21.12 -5.74
C ASN A 90 24.91 -22.49 -6.33
N VAL A 91 24.58 -22.70 -7.61
CA VAL A 91 24.80 -23.96 -8.34
C VAL A 91 25.53 -23.69 -9.65
N ALA A 92 26.71 -24.27 -9.80
CA ALA A 92 27.47 -24.24 -11.05
C ALA A 92 27.08 -25.42 -11.95
N MET A 93 26.91 -25.18 -13.24
CA MET A 93 26.59 -26.21 -14.24
C MET A 93 27.80 -26.48 -15.13
N GLU A 94 28.14 -27.75 -15.30
CA GLU A 94 29.16 -28.20 -16.24
C GLU A 94 28.57 -29.25 -17.19
N LYS A 95 28.94 -29.16 -18.48
CA LYS A 95 28.47 -30.08 -19.52
C LYS A 95 29.63 -30.64 -20.30
N ARG A 96 29.60 -31.95 -20.56
CA ARG A 96 30.50 -32.58 -21.52
C ARG A 96 29.82 -32.75 -22.87
N GLY A 97 30.23 -31.95 -23.85
CA GLY A 97 29.87 -32.17 -25.25
C GLY A 97 30.35 -33.53 -25.73
N ASN A 98 29.51 -34.24 -26.47
CA ASN A 98 29.93 -35.39 -27.26
C ASN A 98 30.67 -34.91 -28.53
N PRO A 99 31.36 -35.80 -29.28
CA PRO A 99 31.90 -35.48 -30.61
C PRO A 99 30.82 -34.86 -31.52
N PRO A 100 31.22 -34.17 -32.63
CA PRO A 100 30.39 -33.22 -33.39
C PRO A 100 28.99 -33.67 -33.82
N ASP A 101 28.70 -34.98 -33.84
CA ASP A 101 27.45 -35.56 -34.34
C ASP A 101 26.38 -35.86 -33.27
N ALA A 102 26.67 -35.73 -31.97
CA ALA A 102 25.68 -36.09 -30.94
C ALA A 102 24.89 -34.89 -30.41
N LYS A 103 23.56 -34.92 -30.61
CA LYS A 103 22.60 -33.92 -30.11
C LYS A 103 22.41 -33.90 -28.58
N ILE A 104 23.08 -34.79 -27.84
CA ILE A 104 22.89 -34.96 -26.39
C ILE A 104 24.26 -35.04 -25.69
N PRO A 105 24.52 -34.23 -24.64
CA PRO A 105 25.74 -34.31 -23.86
C PRO A 105 25.92 -35.67 -23.17
N ALA A 106 27.17 -36.12 -23.07
CA ALA A 106 27.50 -37.39 -22.42
C ALA A 106 27.34 -37.33 -20.90
N GLU A 107 27.67 -36.18 -20.31
CA GLU A 107 27.67 -35.94 -18.87
C GLU A 107 27.12 -34.52 -18.61
N PHE A 108 26.27 -34.39 -17.60
CA PHE A 108 25.82 -33.12 -17.03
C PHE A 108 26.05 -33.14 -15.53
N ALA A 109 26.66 -32.10 -14.98
CA ALA A 109 26.86 -31.94 -13.54
C ALA A 109 26.38 -30.58 -13.07
N PHE A 110 25.62 -30.57 -11.99
CA PHE A 110 25.26 -29.39 -11.22
C PHE A 110 25.92 -29.50 -9.86
N THR A 111 26.69 -28.50 -9.47
CA THR A 111 27.44 -28.52 -8.21
C THR A 111 27.01 -27.34 -7.35
N ALA A 112 26.44 -27.63 -6.19
CA ALA A 112 26.21 -26.61 -5.17
C ALA A 112 27.55 -26.28 -4.50
N GLN A 113 27.85 -24.99 -4.35
CA GLN A 113 29.13 -24.51 -3.83
C GLN A 113 28.92 -23.46 -2.72
N ASP A 114 29.87 -23.36 -1.79
CA ASP A 114 29.94 -22.21 -0.89
C ASP A 114 30.61 -21.00 -1.55
N GLY A 115 30.70 -19.87 -0.84
CA GLY A 115 31.34 -18.64 -1.34
C GLY A 115 32.82 -18.78 -1.69
N SER A 116 33.49 -19.88 -1.32
CA SER A 116 34.87 -20.20 -1.69
C SER A 116 34.98 -21.11 -2.93
N GLY A 117 33.86 -21.57 -3.47
CA GLY A 117 33.81 -22.56 -4.56
C GLY A 117 33.93 -24.01 -4.08
N LYS A 118 33.92 -24.27 -2.77
CA LYS A 118 33.99 -25.64 -2.24
C LYS A 118 32.68 -26.37 -2.53
N PRO A 119 32.71 -27.58 -3.10
CA PRO A 119 31.50 -28.32 -3.41
C PRO A 119 30.84 -28.89 -2.15
N LEU A 120 29.54 -28.62 -2.00
CA LEU A 120 28.69 -29.03 -0.89
C LEU A 120 27.78 -30.22 -1.25
N GLY A 121 27.47 -30.36 -2.54
CA GLY A 121 26.65 -31.43 -3.10
C GLY A 121 26.60 -31.32 -4.62
N TYR A 122 26.15 -32.38 -5.29
CA TYR A 122 26.00 -32.36 -6.74
C TYR A 122 24.84 -33.19 -7.26
N ILE A 123 24.40 -32.87 -8.47
CA ILE A 123 23.49 -33.68 -9.29
C ILE A 123 24.24 -34.00 -10.58
N HIS A 124 24.45 -35.27 -10.86
CA HIS A 124 25.22 -35.73 -12.01
C HIS A 124 24.39 -36.70 -12.85
N PHE A 125 24.17 -36.39 -14.12
CA PHE A 125 23.62 -37.32 -15.10
C PHE A 125 24.75 -37.85 -15.98
N MET A 126 24.91 -39.18 -15.99
CA MET A 126 25.88 -39.88 -16.82
C MET A 126 25.14 -40.73 -17.84
N ASN A 127 25.20 -40.34 -19.11
CA ASN A 127 24.60 -41.11 -20.20
C ASN A 127 25.44 -42.37 -20.45
N SER A 128 24.77 -43.48 -20.76
CA SER A 128 25.51 -44.70 -21.13
C SER A 128 26.05 -44.59 -22.55
N ARG A 129 27.01 -45.46 -22.89
CA ARG A 129 27.73 -45.42 -24.18
C ARG A 129 26.82 -45.56 -25.40
N ASP A 130 25.65 -46.19 -25.25
CA ASP A 130 24.66 -46.33 -26.32
C ASP A 130 23.84 -45.04 -26.58
N GLY A 131 23.98 -44.03 -25.72
CA GLY A 131 23.28 -42.74 -25.79
C GLY A 131 21.79 -42.79 -25.46
N LYS A 132 21.22 -43.96 -25.17
CA LYS A 132 19.78 -44.20 -25.00
C LYS A 132 19.28 -43.93 -23.58
N GLY A 133 20.16 -43.66 -22.63
CA GLY A 133 19.83 -43.39 -21.25
C GLY A 133 20.99 -43.66 -20.31
N GLY A 134 20.84 -43.22 -19.07
CA GLY A 134 21.89 -43.24 -18.07
C GLY A 134 21.38 -43.32 -16.64
N THR A 135 22.25 -42.90 -15.72
CA THR A 135 21.97 -42.80 -14.29
C THR A 135 22.07 -41.35 -13.83
N VAL A 136 21.20 -40.99 -12.88
CA VAL A 136 21.24 -39.70 -12.18
C VAL A 136 21.71 -39.95 -10.76
N THR A 137 22.75 -39.24 -10.34
CA THR A 137 23.28 -39.26 -8.99
C THR A 137 23.00 -37.93 -8.31
N VAL A 138 22.39 -37.95 -7.13
CA VAL A 138 22.18 -36.77 -6.29
C VAL A 138 22.93 -36.99 -4.98
N ALA A 139 23.92 -36.15 -4.68
CA ALA A 139 24.79 -36.28 -3.52
C ALA A 139 24.77 -35.02 -2.67
N VAL A 140 24.75 -35.21 -1.35
CA VAL A 140 24.91 -34.15 -0.33
C VAL A 140 26.02 -34.57 0.63
N ARG A 141 26.98 -33.68 0.87
CA ARG A 141 28.09 -33.94 1.80
C ARG A 141 27.67 -33.81 3.25
N ASP A 142 28.30 -34.60 4.11
CA ASP A 142 28.21 -34.48 5.57
C ASP A 142 26.76 -34.50 6.11
N VAL A 143 25.87 -35.15 5.36
CA VAL A 143 24.46 -35.34 5.70
C VAL A 143 24.17 -36.83 5.73
N THR A 144 23.58 -37.30 6.82
CA THR A 144 23.14 -38.68 6.99
C THR A 144 21.62 -38.72 7.09
N LEU A 145 20.97 -39.40 6.14
CA LEU A 145 19.53 -39.63 6.14
C LEU A 145 19.14 -40.61 7.26
N GLN A 146 18.19 -40.21 8.11
CA GLN A 146 17.62 -41.11 9.12
C GLN A 146 16.50 -41.98 8.51
N PRO A 147 16.30 -43.22 9.01
CA PRO A 147 15.35 -44.18 8.42
C PRO A 147 13.92 -43.65 8.35
N LYS A 148 13.51 -42.88 9.36
CA LYS A 148 12.19 -42.22 9.42
C LYS A 148 11.88 -41.33 8.21
N MET A 149 12.88 -40.73 7.56
CA MET A 149 12.68 -39.78 6.45
C MET A 149 12.21 -40.45 5.15
N VAL A 150 12.33 -41.77 5.06
CA VAL A 150 11.80 -42.56 3.95
C VAL A 150 10.28 -42.75 4.09
N LEU A 151 9.77 -42.66 5.32
CA LEU A 151 8.36 -42.90 5.63
C LEU A 151 7.58 -41.59 5.51
N PRO A 152 6.33 -41.62 5.02
CA PRO A 152 5.44 -40.47 5.14
C PRO A 152 5.11 -40.23 6.62
N ASP A 153 4.99 -38.97 7.03
CA ASP A 153 4.59 -38.66 8.40
C ASP A 153 3.10 -38.98 8.60
N VAL A 154 2.76 -39.54 9.76
CA VAL A 154 1.37 -39.88 10.11
C VAL A 154 0.61 -38.63 10.60
N GLU A 155 1.32 -37.65 11.16
CA GLU A 155 0.78 -36.39 11.66
C GLU A 155 1.52 -35.21 11.00
N PRO A 156 0.84 -34.10 10.70
CA PRO A 156 1.51 -32.87 10.25
C PRO A 156 2.50 -32.37 11.32
N PRO A 157 3.56 -31.64 10.92
CA PRO A 157 4.53 -31.10 11.87
C PRO A 157 3.84 -30.23 12.92
N LYS A 158 4.21 -30.43 14.19
CA LYS A 158 3.69 -29.64 15.31
C LYS A 158 4.37 -28.28 15.43
N GLU A 159 5.57 -28.13 14.88
CA GLU A 159 6.35 -26.90 14.91
C GLU A 159 6.32 -26.20 13.54
N PRO A 160 6.23 -24.86 13.52
CA PRO A 160 6.35 -24.10 12.29
C PRO A 160 7.72 -24.35 11.67
N ARG A 161 7.74 -24.73 10.39
CA ARG A 161 8.98 -24.98 9.66
C ARG A 161 9.74 -23.67 9.45
N ASP A 162 11.07 -23.78 9.45
CA ASP A 162 11.93 -22.68 9.00
C ASP A 162 11.47 -22.23 7.61
N VAL A 163 11.19 -20.93 7.51
CA VAL A 163 10.66 -20.29 6.32
C VAL A 163 11.60 -20.39 5.12
N ARG A 164 12.86 -20.80 5.27
CA ARG A 164 13.80 -21.03 4.17
C ARG A 164 13.56 -22.35 3.45
N PHE A 165 13.01 -23.35 4.14
CA PHE A 165 12.87 -24.71 3.60
C PHE A 165 11.63 -24.85 2.72
N THR A 166 11.70 -25.83 1.82
CA THR A 166 10.68 -26.13 0.79
C THR A 166 10.27 -27.59 0.77
N HIS A 167 11.10 -28.46 1.34
CA HIS A 167 10.88 -29.89 1.43
C HIS A 167 9.67 -30.19 2.31
N ARG A 168 8.91 -31.19 1.86
CA ARG A 168 7.70 -31.68 2.52
C ARG A 168 7.97 -33.03 3.21
N PRO A 169 8.54 -33.06 4.43
CA PRO A 169 8.78 -34.30 5.14
C PRO A 169 7.50 -35.12 5.37
N GLU A 170 6.33 -34.50 5.37
CA GLU A 170 5.04 -35.19 5.50
C GLU A 170 4.78 -36.17 4.35
N LEU A 171 5.34 -35.93 3.17
CA LEU A 171 5.23 -36.85 2.04
C LEU A 171 6.15 -38.06 2.19
N GLY A 172 7.26 -37.93 2.93
CA GLY A 172 8.35 -38.89 2.99
C GLY A 172 9.08 -39.06 1.66
N LEU A 173 10.39 -39.29 1.69
CA LEU A 173 11.16 -39.55 0.46
C LEU A 173 10.73 -40.86 -0.22
N GLY A 174 10.15 -41.80 0.52
CA GLY A 174 9.56 -43.03 -0.04
C GLY A 174 8.46 -42.76 -1.05
N ARG A 175 7.73 -41.63 -0.94
CA ARG A 175 6.71 -41.25 -1.93
C ARG A 175 7.32 -40.77 -3.24
N ALA A 176 8.43 -40.04 -3.20
CA ALA A 176 9.18 -39.69 -4.41
C ALA A 176 9.75 -40.96 -5.07
N VAL A 177 10.32 -41.87 -4.27
CA VAL A 177 10.83 -43.18 -4.73
C VAL A 177 9.75 -44.04 -5.40
N LEU A 178 8.54 -44.08 -4.81
CA LEU A 178 7.41 -44.85 -5.34
C LEU A 178 7.13 -44.52 -6.81
N ASN A 179 7.19 -43.25 -7.20
CA ASN A 179 6.85 -42.82 -8.55
C ASN A 179 7.97 -43.09 -9.55
N PHE A 180 9.25 -43.05 -9.13
CA PHE A 180 10.35 -43.52 -9.98
C PHE A 180 10.21 -45.02 -10.27
N LEU A 181 9.78 -45.83 -9.29
CA LEU A 181 9.59 -47.28 -9.44
C LEU A 181 8.25 -47.68 -10.09
N GLY A 182 7.32 -46.73 -10.22
CA GLY A 182 5.96 -46.96 -10.69
C GLY A 182 5.87 -47.32 -12.19
N ALA A 183 4.69 -47.80 -12.61
CA ALA A 183 4.46 -48.36 -13.95
C ALA A 183 4.61 -47.36 -15.13
N GLY A 184 4.89 -46.08 -14.87
CA GLY A 184 5.08 -45.05 -15.90
C GLY A 184 6.53 -44.76 -16.28
N THR A 185 7.51 -45.05 -15.40
CA THR A 185 8.94 -44.72 -15.60
C THR A 185 9.85 -45.90 -15.27
N ASN A 186 9.57 -46.60 -14.17
CA ASN A 186 10.21 -47.85 -13.78
C ASN A 186 11.75 -47.74 -13.64
N HIS A 187 12.23 -46.61 -13.15
CA HIS A 187 13.63 -46.42 -12.78
C HIS A 187 13.92 -47.02 -11.42
N GLY A 188 15.01 -47.78 -11.31
CA GLY A 188 15.52 -48.23 -10.02
C GLY A 188 16.01 -47.05 -9.18
N VAL A 189 15.84 -47.12 -7.86
CA VAL A 189 16.38 -46.12 -6.93
C VAL A 189 17.18 -46.83 -5.84
N THR A 190 18.37 -46.31 -5.58
CA THR A 190 19.18 -46.70 -4.41
C THR A 190 19.59 -45.47 -3.64
N CYS A 191 19.65 -45.56 -2.32
CA CYS A 191 20.22 -44.53 -1.46
C CYS A 191 21.37 -45.13 -0.64
N ARG A 192 22.45 -44.38 -0.44
CA ARG A 192 23.59 -44.76 0.41
C ARG A 192 23.87 -43.65 1.39
N THR A 193 23.93 -43.99 2.67
CA THR A 193 24.01 -43.02 3.78
C THR A 193 24.32 -43.75 5.09
N GLY A 194 25.11 -43.13 5.97
CA GLY A 194 25.43 -43.67 7.29
C GLY A 194 26.02 -45.08 7.30
N SER A 195 26.73 -45.47 6.23
CA SER A 195 27.24 -46.85 6.00
C SER A 195 26.16 -47.89 5.69
N TYR A 196 24.98 -47.49 5.27
CA TYR A 196 23.93 -48.39 4.78
C TYR A 196 23.61 -48.13 3.31
N LYS A 197 23.26 -49.20 2.60
CA LYS A 197 22.66 -49.17 1.27
C LYS A 197 21.17 -49.49 1.38
N TYR A 198 20.35 -48.56 0.94
CA TYR A 198 18.91 -48.69 0.78
C TYR A 198 18.61 -49.08 -0.67
N LYS A 199 18.01 -50.24 -0.88
CA LYS A 199 17.44 -50.67 -2.16
C LYS A 199 15.92 -50.65 -2.03
N PHE A 200 15.24 -49.96 -2.94
CA PHE A 200 13.78 -49.86 -2.92
C PHE A 200 13.16 -50.81 -3.94
N ASN A 201 12.16 -51.58 -3.52
CA ASN A 201 11.49 -52.54 -4.40
C ASN A 201 10.07 -52.83 -3.92
N PHE A 202 9.21 -53.31 -4.82
CA PHE A 202 7.91 -53.83 -4.43
C PHE A 202 8.05 -55.26 -3.89
N ASP A 203 7.24 -55.63 -2.91
CA ASP A 203 7.03 -57.00 -2.47
C ASP A 203 6.06 -57.74 -3.43
N PRO A 204 5.80 -59.04 -3.24
CA PRO A 204 4.83 -59.79 -4.05
C PRO A 204 3.40 -59.23 -4.01
N ASP A 205 3.02 -58.54 -2.93
CA ASP A 205 1.70 -57.96 -2.71
C ASP A 205 1.57 -56.53 -3.28
N GLY A 206 2.66 -55.97 -3.80
CA GLY A 206 2.68 -54.62 -4.38
C GLY A 206 2.90 -53.49 -3.35
N GLY A 207 3.32 -53.82 -2.14
CA GLY A 207 3.82 -52.90 -1.12
C GLY A 207 5.26 -52.49 -1.38
N LEU A 208 5.58 -51.21 -1.22
CA LEU A 208 6.94 -50.69 -1.33
C LEU A 208 7.72 -51.00 -0.05
N LYS A 209 8.89 -51.63 -0.22
CA LYS A 209 9.83 -51.95 0.85
C LYS A 209 11.17 -51.26 0.61
N ALA A 210 11.82 -50.86 1.69
CA ALA A 210 13.21 -50.44 1.69
C ALA A 210 14.06 -51.55 2.32
N PHE A 211 14.96 -52.12 1.54
CA PHE A 211 15.92 -53.13 1.97
C PHE A 211 17.22 -52.42 2.35
N LEU A 212 17.55 -52.44 3.63
CA LEU A 212 18.73 -51.81 4.20
C LEU A 212 19.80 -52.88 4.41
N THR A 213 21.00 -52.59 3.91
CA THR A 213 22.17 -53.46 4.09
C THR A 213 23.37 -52.64 4.53
N ALA A 214 23.94 -52.98 5.68
CA ALA A 214 25.17 -52.38 6.18
C ALA A 214 26.32 -52.63 5.20
N MET A 215 27.12 -51.60 4.97
CA MET A 215 28.28 -51.62 4.09
C MET A 215 29.54 -51.72 4.94
N ASN A 216 30.27 -52.82 4.78
CA ASN A 216 31.61 -52.93 5.33
C ASN A 216 32.59 -52.00 4.58
N GLN A 217 33.80 -51.84 5.11
CA GLN A 217 34.81 -50.94 4.54
C GLN A 217 35.15 -51.30 3.08
N ASP A 218 35.18 -52.58 2.73
CA ASP A 218 35.45 -53.03 1.37
C ASP A 218 34.36 -52.60 0.39
N LYS A 219 33.08 -52.76 0.76
CA LYS A 219 31.94 -52.32 -0.04
C LYS A 219 31.87 -50.79 -0.16
N ILE A 220 32.26 -50.06 0.88
CA ILE A 220 32.43 -48.60 0.82
C ILE A 220 33.52 -48.22 -0.18
N ASN A 221 34.70 -48.85 -0.10
CA ASN A 221 35.82 -48.59 -0.99
C ASN A 221 35.52 -49.00 -2.44
N GLU A 222 34.80 -50.11 -2.65
CA GLU A 222 34.30 -50.56 -3.94
C GLU A 222 33.37 -49.51 -4.56
N PHE A 223 32.37 -49.03 -3.81
CA PHE A 223 31.48 -47.97 -4.26
C PHE A 223 32.24 -46.69 -4.61
N ARG A 224 33.16 -46.26 -3.75
CA ARG A 224 33.96 -45.06 -3.99
C ARG A 224 34.70 -45.17 -5.32
N ARG A 225 35.35 -46.31 -5.58
CA ARG A 225 36.07 -46.57 -6.84
C ARG A 225 35.16 -46.57 -8.08
N SER A 226 33.90 -46.99 -7.96
CA SER A 226 32.96 -47.07 -9.09
C SER A 226 32.13 -45.80 -9.33
N THR A 227 31.96 -44.95 -8.32
CA THR A 227 31.08 -43.75 -8.40
C THR A 227 31.66 -42.63 -9.26
N VAL A 228 32.99 -42.55 -9.34
CA VAL A 228 33.68 -41.64 -10.24
C VAL A 228 34.26 -42.48 -11.37
N PRO A 229 33.74 -42.38 -12.60
CA PRO A 229 34.40 -43.00 -13.76
C PRO A 229 35.84 -42.52 -13.81
N GLN A 230 36.81 -43.43 -13.99
CA GLN A 230 38.21 -43.05 -14.13
C GLN A 230 38.36 -41.94 -15.18
N GLY A 231 38.71 -40.73 -14.75
CA GLY A 231 38.92 -39.56 -15.61
C GLY A 231 37.73 -38.60 -15.80
N SER A 232 36.57 -38.79 -15.17
CA SER A 232 35.52 -37.75 -15.19
C SER A 232 35.95 -36.56 -14.33
N ARG A 233 36.03 -35.37 -14.95
CA ARG A 233 36.33 -34.09 -14.27
C ARG A 233 35.07 -33.39 -13.74
N TYR A 234 33.89 -33.91 -14.07
CA TYR A 234 32.59 -33.28 -13.84
C TYR A 234 31.96 -33.68 -12.50
N VAL A 235 32.49 -34.70 -11.85
CA VAL A 235 32.12 -35.05 -10.47
C VAL A 235 33.02 -34.28 -9.51
N PRO A 236 32.50 -33.31 -8.74
CA PRO A 236 33.32 -32.36 -8.00
C PRO A 236 34.00 -32.97 -6.77
N PHE A 237 33.50 -34.11 -6.27
CA PHE A 237 34.14 -34.90 -5.20
C PHE A 237 33.67 -36.35 -5.26
N GLN A 238 34.49 -37.27 -4.74
CA GLN A 238 34.11 -38.66 -4.57
C GLN A 238 33.29 -38.81 -3.26
N PRO A 239 31.99 -39.13 -3.31
CA PRO A 239 31.15 -39.17 -2.13
C PRO A 239 31.50 -40.37 -1.23
N HIS A 240 31.33 -40.18 0.07
CA HIS A 240 31.62 -41.16 1.11
C HIS A 240 30.34 -41.65 1.80
N PRO A 241 29.85 -42.88 1.54
CA PRO A 241 28.58 -43.41 2.08
C PRO A 241 28.40 -43.38 3.60
N LYS A 242 29.49 -43.24 4.37
CA LYS A 242 29.44 -43.09 5.84
C LYS A 242 28.98 -41.70 6.28
N THR A 243 29.41 -40.65 5.59
CA THR A 243 29.21 -39.25 6.00
C THR A 243 28.23 -38.52 5.09
N ASP A 244 28.15 -38.94 3.83
CA ASP A 244 27.36 -38.31 2.78
C ASP A 244 26.09 -39.12 2.50
N THR A 245 25.07 -38.46 1.95
CA THR A 245 23.87 -39.10 1.42
C THR A 245 23.88 -39.06 -0.11
N ILE A 246 23.74 -40.23 -0.74
CA ILE A 246 23.80 -40.38 -2.19
C ILE A 246 22.58 -41.15 -2.69
N PHE A 247 21.76 -40.50 -3.51
CA PHE A 247 20.71 -41.14 -4.30
C PHE A 247 21.23 -41.46 -5.70
N THR A 248 20.93 -42.66 -6.20
CA THR A 248 21.15 -43.05 -7.60
C THR A 248 19.82 -43.49 -8.19
N ILE A 249 19.42 -42.85 -9.29
CA ILE A 249 18.18 -43.10 -10.03
C ILE A 249 18.52 -43.61 -11.42
N GLY A 250 17.79 -44.63 -11.86
CA GLY A 250 18.08 -45.40 -13.07
C GLY A 250 18.87 -46.65 -12.73
N ALA A 251 18.96 -47.56 -13.70
CA ALA A 251 19.68 -48.81 -13.54
C ALA A 251 20.72 -48.99 -14.63
N ASP A 252 21.82 -49.63 -14.28
CA ASP A 252 22.68 -50.28 -15.26
C ASP A 252 21.89 -51.43 -15.91
N SER A 253 22.25 -51.76 -17.15
CA SER A 253 21.53 -52.75 -17.98
C SER A 253 21.21 -54.03 -17.22
N ASN A 254 19.96 -54.50 -17.32
CA ASN A 254 19.43 -55.78 -16.81
C ASN A 254 19.12 -55.87 -15.31
N ALA A 255 19.07 -54.77 -14.54
CA ALA A 255 18.62 -54.85 -13.15
C ALA A 255 17.15 -55.29 -13.06
N LEU A 256 16.91 -56.45 -12.44
CA LEU A 256 15.57 -57.00 -12.21
C LEU A 256 15.00 -56.49 -10.87
N GLY A 257 13.73 -56.12 -10.87
CA GLY A 257 12.97 -55.77 -9.66
C GLY A 257 11.52 -56.23 -9.79
N ARG A 258 10.69 -55.88 -8.81
CA ARG A 258 9.23 -56.08 -8.88
C ARG A 258 8.54 -54.76 -9.19
N GLY A 259 7.47 -54.81 -9.98
CA GLY A 259 6.60 -53.67 -10.25
C GLY A 259 5.46 -53.56 -9.24
N GLY A 260 4.63 -52.55 -9.39
CA GLY A 260 3.49 -52.28 -8.50
C GLY A 260 2.40 -53.36 -8.44
N ARG A 261 2.48 -54.41 -9.28
CA ARG A 261 1.63 -55.61 -9.23
C ARG A 261 2.36 -56.83 -8.66
N GLY A 262 3.51 -56.62 -8.01
CA GLY A 262 4.38 -57.66 -7.47
C GLY A 262 5.13 -58.50 -8.52
N ARG A 263 4.91 -58.31 -9.82
CA ARG A 263 5.57 -59.08 -10.89
C ARG A 263 6.98 -58.59 -11.19
N TYR A 264 7.86 -59.49 -11.60
CA TYR A 264 9.22 -59.13 -12.03
C TYR A 264 9.22 -58.27 -13.29
N ILE A 265 10.00 -57.20 -13.28
CA ILE A 265 10.20 -56.26 -14.39
C ILE A 265 11.66 -55.77 -14.40
N TYR A 266 12.20 -55.52 -15.60
CA TYR A 266 13.50 -54.89 -15.77
C TYR A 266 13.42 -53.41 -15.49
N ARG A 267 14.41 -52.83 -14.79
CA ARG A 267 14.47 -51.40 -14.52
C ARG A 267 14.97 -50.62 -15.73
N SER A 268 14.39 -49.44 -15.92
CA SER A 268 14.70 -48.52 -17.01
C SER A 268 15.84 -47.57 -16.65
N LYS A 269 16.71 -47.28 -17.63
CA LYS A 269 17.64 -46.13 -17.58
C LYS A 269 16.86 -44.82 -17.63
N VAL A 270 17.41 -43.74 -17.09
CA VAL A 270 16.84 -42.40 -17.24
C VAL A 270 17.26 -41.85 -18.59
N THR A 271 16.30 -41.47 -19.44
CA THR A 271 16.63 -40.85 -20.73
C THR A 271 17.08 -39.40 -20.54
N PRO A 272 17.91 -38.85 -21.44
CA PRO A 272 18.33 -37.45 -21.38
C PRO A 272 17.14 -36.48 -21.44
N LYS A 273 16.10 -36.83 -22.19
CA LYS A 273 14.86 -36.04 -22.29
C LYS A 273 14.12 -36.00 -20.95
N GLU A 274 13.96 -37.15 -20.30
CA GLU A 274 13.35 -37.22 -18.96
C GLU A 274 14.14 -36.37 -17.97
N PHE A 275 15.47 -36.51 -17.93
CA PHE A 275 16.31 -35.74 -17.01
C PHE A 275 16.19 -34.23 -17.21
N ASN A 276 16.23 -33.75 -18.46
CA ASN A 276 16.04 -32.33 -18.75
C ASN A 276 14.67 -31.83 -18.27
N THR A 277 13.59 -32.57 -18.57
CA THR A 277 12.24 -32.23 -18.08
C THR A 277 12.17 -32.23 -16.56
N TRP A 278 12.86 -33.14 -15.88
CA TRP A 278 12.89 -33.16 -14.41
C TRP A 278 13.59 -31.93 -13.80
N CYS A 279 14.55 -31.33 -14.52
CA CYS A 279 15.28 -30.15 -14.06
C CYS A 279 14.53 -28.83 -14.29
N GLU A 280 13.63 -28.76 -15.28
CA GLU A 280 12.85 -27.54 -15.65
C GLU A 280 12.20 -26.78 -14.47
N PRO A 281 11.63 -27.45 -13.44
CA PRO A 281 10.99 -26.75 -12.33
C PRO A 281 11.98 -26.03 -11.40
N ALA A 282 13.27 -26.37 -11.42
CA ALA A 282 14.27 -25.77 -10.54
C ALA A 282 15.03 -24.66 -11.27
N LEU A 283 14.80 -23.41 -10.84
CA LEU A 283 15.38 -22.21 -11.41
C LEU A 283 16.90 -22.22 -11.37
N PHE A 284 17.48 -22.67 -10.24
CA PHE A 284 18.92 -22.75 -10.02
C PHE A 284 19.62 -23.85 -10.87
N LEU A 285 18.85 -24.65 -11.61
CA LEU A 285 19.37 -25.60 -12.61
C LEU A 285 19.22 -25.07 -14.05
N GLN A 286 18.65 -23.87 -14.23
CA GLN A 286 18.48 -23.26 -15.54
C GLN A 286 19.70 -22.39 -15.89
N GLU A 287 20.11 -22.42 -17.14
CA GLU A 287 21.12 -21.49 -17.66
C GLU A 287 20.45 -20.15 -17.97
N ILE A 288 20.57 -19.21 -17.02
CA ILE A 288 20.11 -17.83 -17.16
C ILE A 288 21.34 -16.94 -17.07
N LYS A 289 21.46 -15.96 -17.97
CA LYS A 289 22.55 -14.98 -17.84
C LYS A 289 22.23 -14.03 -16.71
N ASP A 290 23.24 -13.67 -15.92
CA ASP A 290 23.08 -12.75 -14.79
C ASP A 290 22.47 -11.39 -15.21
N ASP A 291 22.77 -10.91 -16.41
CA ASP A 291 22.18 -9.68 -16.98
C ASP A 291 20.65 -9.73 -17.13
N TYR A 292 20.05 -10.92 -17.10
CA TYR A 292 18.60 -11.12 -17.14
C TYR A 292 17.97 -11.31 -15.77
N ILE A 293 18.72 -11.17 -14.68
CA ILE A 293 18.23 -11.33 -13.31
C ILE A 293 18.46 -10.03 -12.55
N VAL A 294 17.37 -9.39 -12.16
CA VAL A 294 17.41 -8.25 -11.22
C VAL A 294 17.14 -8.82 -9.83
N LYS A 295 18.19 -8.85 -9.00
CA LYS A 295 18.11 -9.34 -7.61
C LYS A 295 17.58 -8.24 -6.70
N THR A 296 16.67 -8.60 -5.81
CA THR A 296 16.11 -7.72 -4.76
C THR A 296 16.08 -8.47 -3.43
N GLU A 297 15.81 -7.76 -2.33
CA GLU A 297 15.67 -8.39 -1.01
C GLU A 297 14.51 -9.38 -0.94
N MET A 298 13.44 -9.15 -1.72
CA MET A 298 12.24 -9.99 -1.71
C MET A 298 12.32 -11.16 -2.70
N GLY A 299 13.36 -11.17 -3.54
CA GLY A 299 13.64 -12.19 -4.55
C GLY A 299 14.10 -11.62 -5.88
N ASP A 300 13.90 -12.36 -6.96
CA ASP A 300 14.47 -12.02 -8.27
C ASP A 300 13.41 -11.74 -9.32
N LEU A 301 13.58 -10.65 -10.06
CA LEU A 301 12.86 -10.39 -11.29
C LEU A 301 13.66 -10.95 -12.47
N ILE A 302 13.01 -11.78 -13.27
CA ILE A 302 13.64 -12.53 -14.37
C ILE A 302 13.17 -11.95 -15.71
N LEU A 303 14.10 -11.33 -16.43
CA LEU A 303 13.87 -10.67 -17.72
C LEU A 303 14.03 -11.62 -18.92
N ASP A 304 14.50 -12.85 -18.69
CA ASP A 304 14.62 -13.85 -19.76
C ASP A 304 13.23 -14.23 -20.32
N SER A 305 13.04 -13.97 -21.61
CA SER A 305 11.84 -14.30 -22.38
C SER A 305 11.36 -15.75 -22.22
N LYS A 306 12.25 -16.72 -21.98
CA LYS A 306 11.91 -18.14 -21.80
C LYS A 306 11.19 -18.43 -20.48
N LEU A 307 11.36 -17.54 -19.50
CA LEU A 307 10.83 -17.67 -18.15
C LEU A 307 9.69 -16.70 -17.86
N ARG A 308 9.30 -15.90 -18.85
CA ARG A 308 8.13 -15.03 -18.80
C ARG A 308 6.87 -15.81 -18.41
N GLY A 309 6.05 -15.21 -17.56
CA GLY A 309 4.78 -15.83 -17.16
C GLY A 309 4.90 -16.84 -16.03
N LYS A 310 6.10 -17.10 -15.53
CA LYS A 310 6.37 -18.12 -14.51
C LYS A 310 6.60 -17.49 -13.15
N ILE A 311 6.06 -18.14 -12.12
CA ILE A 311 6.30 -17.79 -10.72
C ILE A 311 7.07 -18.96 -10.08
N TYR A 312 8.22 -18.65 -9.53
CA TYR A 312 9.04 -19.52 -8.73
C TYR A 312 8.94 -19.08 -7.28
N LEU A 313 8.89 -20.04 -6.37
CA LEU A 313 9.02 -19.82 -4.93
C LEU A 313 10.32 -20.49 -4.48
N LYS A 314 11.27 -19.70 -3.97
CA LYS A 314 12.59 -20.15 -3.48
C LYS A 314 13.33 -20.98 -4.53
N GLY A 315 13.19 -20.59 -5.80
CA GLY A 315 13.80 -21.25 -6.95
C GLY A 315 13.06 -22.49 -7.47
N PHE A 316 11.86 -22.81 -6.98
CA PHE A 316 11.02 -23.89 -7.50
C PHE A 316 9.76 -23.36 -8.17
N LEU A 317 9.48 -23.83 -9.38
CA LEU A 317 8.33 -23.43 -10.19
C LEU A 317 7.02 -23.81 -9.50
N LEU A 318 6.10 -22.86 -9.41
CA LEU A 318 4.70 -23.09 -9.08
C LEU A 318 3.99 -23.57 -10.35
N SER A 319 3.44 -24.79 -10.29
CA SER A 319 3.22 -25.61 -11.49
C SER A 319 1.76 -25.76 -11.95
N ASP A 320 0.76 -25.23 -11.24
CA ASP A 320 -0.59 -25.14 -11.83
C ASP A 320 -0.75 -23.80 -12.54
N THR A 321 -1.49 -23.85 -13.64
CA THR A 321 -2.06 -22.66 -14.25
C THR A 321 -3.52 -22.54 -13.83
N THR A 322 -3.98 -21.31 -13.66
CA THR A 322 -5.41 -20.98 -13.50
C THR A 322 -6.25 -21.53 -14.65
N ARG A 323 -7.58 -21.44 -14.55
CA ARG A 323 -8.52 -21.91 -15.59
C ARG A 323 -8.22 -21.34 -16.97
N ARG A 324 -7.62 -20.14 -17.03
CA ARG A 324 -7.23 -19.45 -18.27
C ARG A 324 -5.82 -19.77 -18.75
N GLY A 325 -5.09 -20.67 -18.08
CA GLY A 325 -3.75 -21.09 -18.50
C GLY A 325 -2.61 -20.18 -18.01
N TYR A 326 -2.85 -19.30 -17.01
CA TYR A 326 -1.82 -18.42 -16.46
C TYR A 326 -1.32 -18.88 -15.09
N ALA A 327 -0.04 -18.65 -14.77
CA ALA A 327 0.53 -19.01 -13.47
C ALA A 327 -0.02 -18.13 -12.32
N SER A 328 -0.31 -16.85 -12.59
CA SER A 328 -0.84 -15.91 -11.61
C SER A 328 -2.28 -16.21 -11.24
N LEU A 329 -2.60 -16.15 -9.94
CA LEU A 329 -3.96 -16.26 -9.41
C LEU A 329 -4.91 -15.18 -9.92
N SER A 330 -4.39 -14.07 -10.46
CA SER A 330 -5.20 -13.01 -11.08
C SER A 330 -5.82 -13.42 -12.42
N GLU A 331 -5.46 -14.60 -12.95
CA GLU A 331 -5.80 -15.07 -14.30
C GLU A 331 -5.34 -14.11 -15.41
N ARG A 332 -4.25 -13.38 -15.18
CA ARG A 332 -3.64 -12.47 -16.15
C ARG A 332 -2.25 -12.95 -16.58
N PRO A 333 -1.82 -12.61 -17.81
CA PRO A 333 -0.46 -12.87 -18.25
C PRO A 333 0.52 -11.98 -17.48
N LEU A 334 1.62 -12.58 -17.04
CA LEU A 334 2.75 -11.82 -16.51
C LEU A 334 3.74 -11.50 -17.64
N ARG A 335 4.24 -10.26 -17.68
CA ARG A 335 5.32 -9.73 -18.51
C ARG A 335 6.67 -10.33 -18.20
N PHE A 336 6.97 -10.65 -16.94
CA PHE A 336 8.27 -11.20 -16.52
C PHE A 336 8.15 -12.57 -15.86
N GLY A 337 9.30 -13.18 -15.54
CA GLY A 337 9.38 -14.29 -14.58
C GLY A 337 9.68 -13.74 -13.18
N TYR A 338 9.19 -14.43 -12.15
CA TYR A 338 9.35 -14.00 -10.75
C TYR A 338 9.90 -15.12 -9.92
N ASN A 339 10.95 -14.89 -9.14
CA ASN A 339 11.41 -15.78 -8.09
C ASN A 339 11.17 -15.13 -6.73
N ILE A 340 10.14 -15.56 -6.03
CA ILE A 340 9.76 -15.04 -4.72
C ILE A 340 10.52 -15.82 -3.64
N LEU A 341 11.19 -15.14 -2.71
CA LEU A 341 11.90 -15.81 -1.61
C LEU A 341 10.99 -16.09 -0.41
N TYR A 342 10.01 -15.21 -0.17
CA TYR A 342 9.14 -15.25 1.00
C TYR A 342 7.68 -15.37 0.60
N GLY A 343 7.01 -16.36 1.18
CA GLY A 343 5.57 -16.50 1.10
C GLY A 343 5.12 -17.95 1.24
N THR A 344 3.81 -18.11 1.37
CA THR A 344 3.15 -19.36 1.70
C THR A 344 2.55 -19.94 0.41
N PRO A 345 3.02 -21.11 -0.05
CA PRO A 345 2.36 -21.80 -1.15
C PRO A 345 1.13 -22.54 -0.64
N ASN A 346 0.21 -22.89 -1.53
CA ASN A 346 -0.87 -23.82 -1.20
C ASN A 346 -0.32 -25.21 -0.84
N GLU A 347 -1.16 -26.08 -0.25
CA GLU A 347 -0.77 -27.43 0.21
C GLU A 347 -0.08 -28.28 -0.88
N LYS A 348 -0.43 -28.02 -2.14
CA LYS A 348 0.10 -28.77 -3.30
C LYS A 348 1.38 -28.16 -3.88
N MET A 349 1.87 -27.03 -3.37
CA MET A 349 3.03 -26.29 -3.88
C MET A 349 2.87 -25.85 -5.34
N LYS A 350 1.65 -25.44 -5.71
CA LYS A 350 1.28 -25.15 -7.09
C LYS A 350 0.93 -23.70 -7.40
N HIS A 351 0.52 -22.94 -6.38
CA HIS A 351 0.28 -21.50 -6.40
C HIS A 351 0.65 -20.91 -5.04
N MET A 352 0.73 -19.59 -4.96
CA MET A 352 0.69 -18.88 -3.67
C MET A 352 -0.62 -19.19 -2.92
N SER A 353 -0.62 -18.98 -1.61
CA SER A 353 -1.77 -19.28 -0.75
C SER A 353 -2.97 -18.38 -1.06
N SER A 354 -2.69 -17.15 -1.48
CA SER A 354 -3.69 -16.13 -1.81
C SER A 354 -3.20 -15.20 -2.90
N LEU A 355 -4.15 -14.57 -3.59
CA LEU A 355 -3.87 -13.53 -4.59
C LEU A 355 -3.20 -12.29 -3.95
N GLU A 356 -3.56 -11.96 -2.72
CA GLU A 356 -2.98 -10.83 -1.98
C GLU A 356 -1.49 -11.04 -1.73
N GLU A 357 -1.10 -12.21 -1.23
CA GLU A 357 0.30 -12.55 -0.98
C GLU A 357 1.12 -12.57 -2.27
N GLU A 358 0.56 -13.12 -3.36
CA GLU A 358 1.18 -13.09 -4.69
C GLU A 358 1.40 -11.65 -5.19
N CYS A 359 0.36 -10.80 -5.12
CA CYS A 359 0.43 -9.41 -5.57
C CYS A 359 1.45 -8.62 -4.74
N GLN A 360 1.44 -8.77 -3.41
CA GLN A 360 2.36 -8.07 -2.53
C GLN A 360 3.81 -8.46 -2.81
N ALA A 361 4.09 -9.74 -3.05
CA ALA A 361 5.44 -10.18 -3.40
C ALA A 361 5.89 -9.58 -4.74
N ILE A 362 5.04 -9.65 -5.77
CA ILE A 362 5.34 -9.10 -7.10
C ILE A 362 5.54 -7.58 -7.05
N ILE A 363 4.71 -6.85 -6.30
CA ILE A 363 4.86 -5.40 -6.11
C ILE A 363 6.22 -5.09 -5.48
N SER A 364 6.58 -5.82 -4.43
CA SER A 364 7.83 -5.57 -3.70
C SER A 364 9.08 -5.84 -4.58
N LEU A 365 8.96 -6.69 -5.61
CA LEU A 365 10.02 -6.92 -6.60
C LEU A 365 10.11 -5.80 -7.66
N LEU A 366 9.04 -5.05 -7.86
CA LEU A 366 8.88 -4.07 -8.94
C LEU A 366 8.97 -2.61 -8.48
N ASP A 367 9.23 -2.37 -7.19
CA ASP A 367 9.20 -1.03 -6.57
C ASP A 367 10.12 -0.01 -7.30
N ASP A 368 11.23 -0.47 -7.89
CA ASP A 368 12.16 0.37 -8.66
C ASP A 368 11.86 0.47 -10.18
N TRP A 369 10.96 -0.37 -10.72
CA TRP A 369 10.76 -0.55 -12.18
C TRP A 369 9.41 -0.03 -12.71
N GLY A 370 8.64 0.63 -11.84
CA GLY A 370 7.29 1.10 -12.18
C GLY A 370 6.25 -0.02 -12.08
N TRP A 371 5.10 0.34 -11.51
CA TRP A 371 4.05 -0.53 -10.98
C TRP A 371 3.83 -1.88 -11.68
N GLY A 372 3.83 -2.92 -10.84
CA GLY A 372 3.01 -4.14 -10.91
C GLY A 372 2.62 -4.68 -12.28
N ASP A 373 3.28 -5.76 -12.69
CA ASP A 373 2.86 -6.66 -13.77
C ASP A 373 1.51 -7.39 -13.50
N VAL A 374 0.82 -7.00 -12.42
CA VAL A 374 -0.51 -7.45 -12.05
C VAL A 374 -1.41 -6.21 -11.98
N GLU A 375 -2.37 -6.10 -12.89
CA GLU A 375 -3.32 -4.98 -13.01
C GLU A 375 -4.11 -4.71 -11.70
N LEU A 376 -4.19 -5.69 -10.80
CA LEU A 376 -4.83 -5.59 -9.49
C LEU A 376 -3.90 -5.05 -8.39
N ALA A 377 -2.59 -4.89 -8.63
CA ALA A 377 -1.64 -4.36 -7.66
C ALA A 377 -2.10 -3.00 -7.09
N ALA A 378 -2.71 -2.18 -7.95
CA ALA A 378 -3.36 -0.92 -7.60
C ALA A 378 -4.40 -1.03 -6.47
N GLN A 379 -5.06 -2.17 -6.32
CA GLN A 379 -6.09 -2.42 -5.30
C GLN A 379 -5.51 -2.79 -3.93
N PHE A 380 -4.25 -3.22 -3.89
CA PHE A 380 -3.56 -3.66 -2.67
C PHE A 380 -2.56 -2.62 -2.14
N ILE A 381 -2.40 -1.49 -2.83
CA ILE A 381 -1.62 -0.36 -2.32
C ILE A 381 -2.26 0.14 -1.02
N LYS A 382 -1.47 0.21 0.04
CA LYS A 382 -1.92 0.72 1.34
C LYS A 382 -2.47 2.13 1.20
N ARG A 383 -3.57 2.39 1.90
CA ARG A 383 -4.27 3.68 1.87
C ARG A 383 -3.33 4.86 2.19
N ASP A 384 -2.43 4.70 3.15
CA ASP A 384 -1.47 5.74 3.55
C ASP A 384 -0.50 6.10 2.42
N THR A 385 -0.03 5.10 1.66
CA THR A 385 0.82 5.30 0.48
C THR A 385 0.07 6.07 -0.61
N ILE A 386 -1.22 5.77 -0.82
CA ILE A 386 -2.08 6.53 -1.75
C ILE A 386 -2.21 7.99 -1.30
N PHE A 387 -2.32 8.25 0.01
CA PHE A 387 -2.37 9.62 0.55
C PHE A 387 -1.05 10.37 0.37
N LEU A 388 0.09 9.73 0.64
CA LEU A 388 1.41 10.33 0.44
C LEU A 388 1.68 10.66 -1.03
N LEU A 389 1.31 9.77 -1.95
CA LEU A 389 1.39 10.00 -3.39
C LEU A 389 0.48 11.15 -3.85
N GLY A 390 -0.75 11.17 -3.33
CA GLY A 390 -1.71 12.24 -3.59
C GLY A 390 -1.17 13.59 -3.10
N ASP A 391 -0.68 13.66 -1.87
CA ASP A 391 -0.07 14.87 -1.31
C ASP A 391 1.12 15.30 -2.16
N TYR A 392 2.07 14.41 -2.45
CA TYR A 392 3.25 14.74 -3.26
C TYR A 392 2.89 15.31 -4.64
N LEU A 393 1.94 14.69 -5.35
CA LEU A 393 1.55 15.13 -6.69
C LEU A 393 0.72 16.41 -6.64
N PHE A 394 -0.31 16.48 -5.80
CA PHE A 394 -1.28 17.58 -5.81
C PHE A 394 -0.88 18.77 -4.90
N LEU A 395 0.21 18.69 -4.13
CA LEU A 395 0.82 19.85 -3.45
C LEU A 395 1.55 20.78 -4.43
N ASP A 396 2.07 20.26 -5.55
CA ASP A 396 2.74 21.07 -6.57
C ASP A 396 1.72 21.82 -7.43
N ARG A 397 1.40 23.05 -7.00
CA ARG A 397 0.42 23.94 -7.66
C ARG A 397 0.85 24.41 -9.04
N SER A 398 2.14 24.30 -9.35
CA SER A 398 2.67 24.63 -10.68
C SER A 398 2.29 23.60 -11.73
N LYS A 399 1.74 22.45 -11.34
CA LYS A 399 1.35 21.36 -12.25
C LYS A 399 -0.14 21.10 -12.19
N TRP A 400 -0.70 20.86 -13.37
CA TRP A 400 -2.07 20.41 -13.54
C TRP A 400 -2.06 19.01 -14.13
N TYR A 401 -2.35 18.03 -13.29
CA TYR A 401 -2.36 16.64 -13.68
C TYR A 401 -3.71 16.24 -14.28
N TYR A 402 -3.68 15.48 -15.38
CA TYR A 402 -4.89 14.95 -16.03
C TYR A 402 -4.68 13.49 -16.47
N PRO A 403 -5.73 12.65 -16.51
CA PRO A 403 -5.61 11.28 -16.98
C PRO A 403 -5.46 11.24 -18.51
N THR A 404 -4.66 10.30 -19.04
CA THR A 404 -4.50 10.07 -20.48
C THR A 404 -5.83 9.99 -21.24
N SER A 405 -6.85 9.29 -20.68
CA SER A 405 -8.18 9.19 -21.27
C SER A 405 -8.97 10.51 -21.36
N SER A 406 -8.59 11.53 -20.59
CA SER A 406 -9.27 12.82 -20.53
C SER A 406 -8.31 13.97 -20.88
N ARG A 407 -7.50 13.78 -21.92
CA ARG A 407 -6.58 14.81 -22.39
C ARG A 407 -7.31 16.13 -22.66
N PRO A 408 -6.79 17.28 -22.20
CA PRO A 408 -7.42 18.57 -22.37
C PRO A 408 -7.45 18.97 -23.85
N ASN A 409 -8.42 19.79 -24.25
CA ASN A 409 -8.34 20.46 -25.53
C ASN A 409 -7.06 21.33 -25.59
N PRO A 410 -6.27 21.30 -26.68
CA PRO A 410 -5.05 22.09 -26.85
C PRO A 410 -5.19 23.58 -26.49
N GLU A 411 -6.36 24.18 -26.72
CA GLU A 411 -6.61 25.57 -26.31
C GLU A 411 -6.49 25.80 -24.80
N TYR A 412 -6.80 24.80 -23.98
CA TYR A 412 -6.61 24.89 -22.53
C TYR A 412 -5.15 24.73 -22.15
N GLU A 413 -4.38 23.85 -22.83
CA GLU A 413 -2.94 23.70 -22.62
C GLU A 413 -2.19 25.00 -22.89
N ILE A 414 -2.59 25.75 -23.93
CA ILE A 414 -2.00 27.05 -24.29
C ILE A 414 -2.24 28.12 -23.23
N ASN A 415 -3.35 28.04 -22.50
CA ASN A 415 -3.73 29.05 -21.52
C ASN A 415 -3.21 28.75 -20.11
N LEU A 416 -2.88 27.51 -19.77
CA LEU A 416 -2.38 27.12 -18.43
C LEU A 416 -1.11 27.88 -17.98
N PRO A 417 -0.12 28.17 -18.86
CA PRO A 417 1.03 28.98 -18.49
C PRO A 417 0.67 30.38 -18.01
N ASN A 418 -0.42 30.98 -18.52
CA ASN A 418 -0.92 32.29 -18.07
C ASN A 418 -1.42 32.26 -16.62
N PHE A 419 -1.67 31.06 -16.09
CA PHE A 419 -2.09 30.82 -14.70
C PHE A 419 -0.96 30.20 -13.87
N GLY A 420 0.30 30.26 -14.33
CA GLY A 420 1.45 29.68 -13.63
C GLY A 420 1.45 28.15 -13.56
N ARG A 421 0.67 27.47 -14.41
CA ARG A 421 0.51 26.00 -14.39
C ARG A 421 1.03 25.34 -15.67
N GLN A 422 1.59 24.15 -15.50
CA GLN A 422 2.00 23.25 -16.56
C GLN A 422 1.06 22.04 -16.61
N ALA A 423 0.51 21.73 -17.78
CA ALA A 423 -0.23 20.49 -17.97
C ALA A 423 0.71 19.29 -17.89
N VAL A 424 0.36 18.29 -17.06
CA VAL A 424 1.13 17.06 -16.89
C VAL A 424 0.22 15.86 -17.06
N GLU A 425 0.51 15.03 -18.05
CA GLU A 425 -0.26 13.81 -18.26
C GLU A 425 0.09 12.75 -17.21
N LEU A 426 -0.94 12.13 -16.62
CA LEU A 426 -0.82 10.92 -15.82
C LEU A 426 -1.49 9.76 -16.55
N PRO A 427 -0.82 8.59 -16.63
CA PRO A 427 -1.45 7.39 -17.15
C PRO A 427 -2.72 7.02 -16.37
N ASP A 428 -3.73 6.50 -17.07
CA ASP A 428 -5.02 6.11 -16.45
C ASP A 428 -4.87 5.11 -15.29
N SER A 429 -3.84 4.25 -15.36
CA SER A 429 -3.51 3.30 -14.30
C SER A 429 -3.13 4.02 -12.99
N TYR A 430 -2.25 5.02 -13.05
CA TYR A 430 -1.89 5.86 -11.90
C TYR A 430 -3.08 6.67 -11.41
N TRP A 431 -3.86 7.23 -12.34
CA TRP A 431 -5.04 8.01 -12.01
C TRP A 431 -6.09 7.19 -11.26
N SER A 432 -6.23 5.90 -11.58
CA SER A 432 -7.15 4.99 -10.92
C SER A 432 -6.77 4.70 -9.46
N ILE A 433 -5.47 4.65 -9.14
CA ILE A 433 -4.95 4.46 -7.78
C ILE A 433 -5.27 5.65 -6.90
N LEU A 434 -5.21 6.87 -7.45
CA LEU A 434 -5.51 8.11 -6.74
C LEU A 434 -7.02 8.35 -6.54
N LYS A 435 -7.89 7.46 -7.07
CA LYS A 435 -9.35 7.56 -6.93
C LYS A 435 -9.84 7.66 -5.47
N PRO A 436 -9.31 6.90 -4.49
CA PRO A 436 -9.69 7.01 -3.08
C PRO A 436 -9.21 8.32 -2.43
N TYR A 437 -8.13 8.92 -2.93
CA TYR A 437 -7.63 10.22 -2.47
C TYR A 437 -8.57 11.36 -2.88
N ASN A 438 -9.36 11.19 -3.95
CA ASN A 438 -9.89 12.35 -4.65
C ASN A 438 -11.37 12.25 -5.12
N THR A 439 -12.31 12.47 -4.19
CA THR A 439 -13.73 12.71 -4.52
C THR A 439 -14.06 14.20 -4.73
N PHE A 440 -13.31 15.11 -4.11
CA PHE A 440 -13.57 16.55 -4.14
C PHE A 440 -12.81 17.27 -5.27
N TYR A 441 -11.48 17.15 -5.34
CA TYR A 441 -10.70 17.85 -6.35
C TYR A 441 -10.93 17.30 -7.76
N ARG A 442 -11.19 16.00 -7.93
CA ARG A 442 -11.50 15.40 -9.25
C ARG A 442 -12.66 16.12 -9.96
N LYS A 443 -13.68 16.56 -9.23
CA LYS A 443 -14.80 17.29 -9.83
C LYS A 443 -14.45 18.76 -10.08
N LEU A 444 -13.69 19.40 -9.19
CA LEU A 444 -13.20 20.78 -9.36
C LEU A 444 -12.28 20.92 -10.57
N TYR A 445 -11.29 20.02 -10.70
CA TYR A 445 -10.29 20.03 -11.77
C TYR A 445 -10.88 20.00 -13.18
N ASN A 446 -12.00 19.28 -13.38
CA ASN A 446 -12.69 19.23 -14.68
C ASN A 446 -13.31 20.59 -15.09
N HIS A 447 -13.59 21.46 -14.12
CA HIS A 447 -14.22 22.75 -14.38
C HIS A 447 -13.22 23.92 -14.38
N ILE A 448 -11.99 23.74 -13.86
CA ILE A 448 -10.97 24.81 -13.74
C ILE A 448 -10.78 25.58 -15.06
N PRO A 449 -10.57 24.95 -16.23
CA PRO A 449 -10.29 25.71 -17.46
C PRO A 449 -11.45 26.58 -17.93
N ARG A 450 -12.69 26.24 -17.54
CA ARG A 450 -13.88 27.05 -17.84
C ARG A 450 -14.07 28.13 -16.78
N LEU A 451 -13.86 27.80 -15.50
CA LEU A 451 -13.92 28.73 -14.36
C LEU A 451 -12.94 29.89 -14.51
N LEU A 452 -11.73 29.63 -15.02
CA LEU A 452 -10.71 30.65 -15.21
C LEU A 452 -11.04 31.65 -16.32
N LYS A 453 -11.97 31.33 -17.23
CA LYS A 453 -12.42 32.19 -18.34
C LYS A 453 -13.64 33.05 -17.98
N GLU A 454 -14.27 32.82 -16.83
CA GLU A 454 -15.48 33.56 -16.44
C GLU A 454 -15.14 34.98 -15.99
N GLU A 455 -15.99 35.93 -16.35
CA GLU A 455 -15.81 37.34 -16.01
C GLU A 455 -16.20 37.63 -14.54
N PRO A 456 -15.49 38.55 -13.87
CA PRO A 456 -15.86 39.02 -12.54
C PRO A 456 -17.24 39.70 -12.55
N VAL A 457 -18.00 39.51 -11.46
CA VAL A 457 -19.32 40.10 -11.28
C VAL A 457 -19.31 41.01 -10.06
N SER A 458 -19.97 42.16 -10.16
CA SER A 458 -20.16 43.08 -9.04
C SER A 458 -21.03 42.46 -7.94
N ILE A 459 -20.67 42.71 -6.69
CA ILE A 459 -21.44 42.25 -5.54
C ILE A 459 -22.81 42.97 -5.55
N PRO A 460 -23.94 42.24 -5.49
CA PRO A 460 -25.26 42.87 -5.40
C PRO A 460 -25.39 43.74 -4.15
N ASP A 461 -26.03 44.90 -4.27
CA ASP A 461 -26.32 45.79 -3.13
C ASP A 461 -27.50 45.26 -2.30
N THR A 462 -27.27 44.11 -1.65
CA THR A 462 -28.21 43.50 -0.71
C THR A 462 -27.47 43.22 0.58
N GLN A 463 -28.17 43.40 1.72
CA GLN A 463 -27.59 43.16 3.05
C GLN A 463 -26.91 41.78 3.14
N PHE A 464 -27.53 40.77 2.54
CA PHE A 464 -27.01 39.40 2.53
C PHE A 464 -25.72 39.25 1.71
N ALA A 465 -25.67 39.78 0.48
CA ALA A 465 -24.50 39.66 -0.38
C ALA A 465 -23.29 40.42 0.18
N VAL A 466 -23.52 41.65 0.67
CA VAL A 466 -22.48 42.47 1.32
C VAL A 466 -21.96 41.76 2.57
N PHE A 467 -22.84 41.16 3.36
CA PHE A 467 -22.43 40.39 4.53
C PHE A 467 -21.56 39.19 4.15
N VAL A 468 -21.98 38.38 3.16
CA VAL A 468 -21.25 37.18 2.76
C VAL A 468 -19.84 37.51 2.28
N ASP A 469 -19.68 38.56 1.47
CA ASP A 469 -18.37 39.03 1.02
C ASP A 469 -17.50 39.47 2.19
N LYS A 470 -17.97 40.43 3.01
CA LYS A 470 -17.22 40.95 4.16
C LYS A 470 -16.83 39.84 5.12
N ALA A 471 -17.78 38.99 5.50
CA ALA A 471 -17.55 37.90 6.44
C ALA A 471 -16.54 36.87 5.93
N LEU A 472 -16.58 36.54 4.63
CA LEU A 472 -15.60 35.66 4.00
C LEU A 472 -14.21 36.32 3.98
N GLN A 473 -14.12 37.59 3.55
CA GLN A 473 -12.86 38.33 3.55
C GLN A 473 -12.26 38.39 4.96
N SER A 474 -13.04 38.72 5.99
CA SER A 474 -12.56 38.75 7.37
C SER A 474 -12.02 37.40 7.84
N CYS A 475 -12.68 36.30 7.47
CA CYS A 475 -12.19 34.96 7.77
C CYS A 475 -10.84 34.66 7.10
N LEU A 476 -10.65 35.11 5.85
CA LEU A 476 -9.39 34.98 5.13
C LEU A 476 -8.28 35.84 5.74
N PHE A 477 -8.54 37.13 5.96
CA PHE A 477 -7.58 38.09 6.53
C PHE A 477 -7.13 37.77 7.95
N ALA A 478 -7.99 37.13 8.73
CA ALA A 478 -7.70 36.80 10.11
C ALA A 478 -6.98 35.45 10.30
N CYS A 479 -6.65 34.77 9.20
CA CYS A 479 -5.87 33.53 9.18
C CYS A 479 -4.58 33.74 8.39
N LYS A 480 -3.42 33.52 9.04
CA LYS A 480 -2.08 33.73 8.46
C LYS A 480 -1.82 33.00 7.13
N HIS A 481 -2.51 31.88 6.90
CA HIS A 481 -2.33 31.08 5.68
C HIS A 481 -3.15 31.63 4.49
N THR A 482 -4.12 32.51 4.75
CA THR A 482 -5.07 33.02 3.76
C THR A 482 -5.13 34.54 3.72
N GLU A 483 -4.32 35.24 4.52
CA GLU A 483 -4.43 36.69 4.71
C GLU A 483 -4.06 37.52 3.47
N THR A 484 -3.36 36.91 2.52
CA THR A 484 -3.02 37.52 1.23
C THR A 484 -4.08 37.27 0.16
N LEU A 485 -5.11 36.45 0.45
CA LEU A 485 -6.10 36.05 -0.55
C LEU A 485 -7.24 37.08 -0.65
N ARG A 486 -7.57 37.47 -1.87
CA ARG A 486 -8.67 38.38 -2.21
C ARG A 486 -9.86 37.59 -2.75
N VAL A 487 -11.09 37.99 -2.41
CA VAL A 487 -12.29 37.32 -2.92
C VAL A 487 -12.71 37.96 -4.24
N MET A 488 -13.02 37.13 -5.24
CA MET A 488 -13.57 37.56 -6.52
C MET A 488 -14.78 36.71 -6.88
N PHE A 489 -15.92 37.36 -7.11
CA PHE A 489 -17.13 36.69 -7.57
C PHE A 489 -17.21 36.66 -9.08
N PHE A 490 -17.71 35.56 -9.66
CA PHE A 490 -17.81 35.39 -11.12
C PHE A 490 -19.16 34.80 -11.54
N ASP A 491 -19.58 35.04 -12.79
CA ASP A 491 -20.87 34.57 -13.27
C ASP A 491 -20.85 33.06 -13.53
N ALA A 492 -21.52 32.30 -12.66
CA ALA A 492 -21.37 30.86 -12.62
C ALA A 492 -22.60 30.09 -12.18
N LEU A 493 -23.76 30.56 -12.64
CA LEU A 493 -25.02 29.85 -12.50
C LEU A 493 -24.95 28.44 -13.13
N ARG A 494 -24.18 28.27 -14.19
CA ARG A 494 -23.97 26.98 -14.91
C ARG A 494 -23.07 25.97 -14.19
N PHE A 495 -22.30 26.40 -13.19
CA PHE A 495 -21.40 25.50 -12.47
C PHE A 495 -22.08 24.91 -11.23
N PRO A 496 -21.57 23.80 -10.68
CA PRO A 496 -21.96 23.36 -9.33
C PRO A 496 -21.58 24.39 -8.25
N HIS A 497 -22.25 24.39 -7.10
CA HIS A 497 -21.96 25.33 -6.01
C HIS A 497 -20.57 25.18 -5.40
N TRP A 498 -20.01 23.96 -5.42
CA TRP A 498 -18.71 23.64 -4.82
C TRP A 498 -17.50 24.04 -5.70
N THR A 499 -17.71 24.69 -6.85
CA THR A 499 -16.62 25.12 -7.76
C THR A 499 -15.94 26.41 -7.29
N ILE A 500 -15.40 26.39 -6.06
CA ILE A 500 -14.59 27.47 -5.51
C ILE A 500 -13.14 27.14 -5.80
N LEU A 501 -12.39 28.10 -6.35
CA LEU A 501 -10.99 27.90 -6.74
C LEU A 501 -10.12 28.93 -6.05
N VAL A 502 -9.06 28.48 -5.41
CA VAL A 502 -7.95 29.34 -4.95
C VAL A 502 -6.88 29.34 -6.04
N ASP A 503 -6.63 30.51 -6.60
CA ASP A 503 -5.68 30.73 -7.70
C ASP A 503 -4.79 31.92 -7.37
N ASP A 504 -3.49 31.69 -7.21
CA ASP A 504 -2.52 32.66 -6.70
C ASP A 504 -3.00 33.38 -5.42
N ASP A 505 -3.32 34.67 -5.53
CA ASP A 505 -3.81 35.54 -4.46
C ASP A 505 -5.32 35.78 -4.52
N VAL A 506 -6.07 35.00 -5.31
CA VAL A 506 -7.51 35.19 -5.52
C VAL A 506 -8.32 33.93 -5.21
N VAL A 507 -9.35 34.08 -4.38
CA VAL A 507 -10.43 33.12 -4.17
C VAL A 507 -11.56 33.43 -5.13
N ARG A 508 -11.71 32.61 -6.17
CA ARG A 508 -12.81 32.69 -7.12
C ARG A 508 -14.04 32.00 -6.55
N VAL A 509 -15.12 32.74 -6.31
CA VAL A 509 -16.39 32.25 -5.77
C VAL A 509 -17.55 32.44 -6.76
N PRO A 510 -18.35 31.42 -7.06
CA PRO A 510 -19.52 31.61 -7.92
C PRO A 510 -20.54 32.62 -7.35
N ASN A 511 -21.05 33.55 -8.18
CA ASN A 511 -22.03 34.57 -7.78
C ASN A 511 -23.32 34.02 -7.15
N LYS A 512 -23.69 32.76 -7.42
CA LYS A 512 -24.86 32.10 -6.83
C LYS A 512 -24.85 32.05 -5.29
N TRP A 513 -23.67 32.18 -4.68
CA TRP A 513 -23.51 32.24 -3.21
C TRP A 513 -23.99 33.58 -2.62
N LEU A 514 -24.21 34.60 -3.45
CA LEU A 514 -24.67 35.94 -3.06
C LEU A 514 -26.19 36.10 -3.11
N ASP A 515 -26.94 35.10 -3.61
CA ASP A 515 -28.40 35.16 -3.72
C ASP A 515 -29.08 33.99 -3.00
N ARG A 516 -29.91 34.32 -2.00
CA ARG A 516 -30.69 33.37 -1.21
C ARG A 516 -31.56 32.45 -2.07
N ARG A 517 -32.12 32.94 -3.18
CA ARG A 517 -33.01 32.15 -4.06
C ARG A 517 -32.26 30.99 -4.73
N ASN A 518 -31.00 31.21 -5.09
CA ASN A 518 -30.16 30.21 -5.75
C ASN A 518 -29.66 29.13 -4.78
N LEU A 519 -29.52 29.47 -3.51
CA LEU A 519 -29.04 28.56 -2.46
C LEU A 519 -30.10 27.52 -2.08
N GLY A 520 -31.37 27.90 -2.02
CA GLY A 520 -32.51 26.99 -1.75
C GLY A 520 -32.83 25.99 -2.87
N LEU A 521 -32.15 26.10 -4.02
CA LEU A 521 -32.17 25.13 -5.13
C LEU A 521 -31.02 24.10 -5.04
N SER A 522 -29.98 24.39 -4.27
CA SER A 522 -28.74 23.59 -4.21
C SER A 522 -28.54 22.85 -2.88
N PHE A 523 -29.16 23.32 -1.80
CA PHE A 523 -29.04 22.75 -0.46
C PHE A 523 -30.41 22.74 0.23
N ASP A 524 -31.08 21.59 0.26
CA ASP A 524 -32.42 21.46 0.87
C ASP A 524 -32.43 21.92 2.33
N VAL A 525 -31.35 21.67 3.08
CA VAL A 525 -31.19 22.09 4.49
C VAL A 525 -31.14 23.61 4.66
N LEU A 526 -30.73 24.35 3.62
CA LEU A 526 -30.62 25.81 3.66
C LEU A 526 -31.88 26.52 3.13
N ARG A 527 -32.85 25.78 2.58
CA ARG A 527 -34.07 26.35 2.01
C ARG A 527 -34.92 27.08 3.06
N ASP A 528 -35.08 26.46 4.22
CA ASP A 528 -35.92 26.97 5.33
C ASP A 528 -35.10 27.67 6.43
N ALA A 529 -33.79 27.83 6.22
CA ALA A 529 -32.90 28.47 7.18
C ALA A 529 -33.23 29.96 7.35
N SER A 530 -33.11 30.45 8.58
CA SER A 530 -33.26 31.88 8.87
C SER A 530 -32.12 32.68 8.22
N LEU A 531 -32.33 33.99 8.02
CA LEU A 531 -31.28 34.87 7.48
C LEU A 531 -30.00 34.79 8.35
N ALA A 532 -30.18 34.72 9.67
CA ALA A 532 -29.11 34.53 10.65
C ALA A 532 -28.29 33.26 10.40
N ASP A 533 -28.98 32.13 10.21
CA ASP A 533 -28.32 30.84 9.99
C ASP A 533 -27.55 30.84 8.68
N LEU A 534 -28.10 31.47 7.63
CA LEU A 534 -27.43 31.60 6.33
C LEU A 534 -26.18 32.48 6.41
N MET A 535 -26.27 33.61 7.12
CA MET A 535 -25.15 34.52 7.37
C MET A 535 -23.98 33.80 8.07
N VAL A 536 -24.22 32.87 8.99
CA VAL A 536 -23.13 32.07 9.60
C VAL A 536 -22.68 30.93 8.69
N ALA A 537 -23.61 30.18 8.12
CA ALA A 537 -23.32 28.93 7.43
C ALA A 537 -22.53 29.15 6.15
N ILE A 538 -22.87 30.18 5.37
CA ILE A 538 -22.30 30.36 4.02
C ILE A 538 -20.84 30.77 4.05
N PRO A 539 -20.43 31.85 4.74
CA PRO A 539 -19.02 32.20 4.86
C PRO A 539 -18.20 31.07 5.50
N SER A 540 -18.77 30.32 6.46
CA SER A 540 -18.12 29.15 7.07
C SER A 540 -17.89 28.02 6.06
N ILE A 541 -18.87 27.72 5.20
CA ILE A 541 -18.74 26.74 4.12
C ILE A 541 -17.71 27.20 3.09
N LEU A 542 -17.79 28.46 2.65
CA LEU A 542 -16.86 29.05 1.68
C LEU A 542 -15.42 29.01 2.22
N PHE A 543 -15.22 29.45 3.46
CA PHE A 543 -13.92 29.43 4.12
C PHE A 543 -13.38 28.00 4.28
N HIS A 544 -14.24 27.02 4.60
CA HIS A 544 -13.85 25.61 4.63
C HIS A 544 -13.38 25.10 3.26
N PHE A 545 -14.01 25.52 2.16
CA PHE A 545 -13.57 25.17 0.81
C PHE A 545 -12.24 25.83 0.45
N VAL A 546 -11.98 27.05 0.93
CA VAL A 546 -10.68 27.72 0.76
C VAL A 546 -9.61 27.00 1.56
N LEU A 547 -9.80 26.75 2.86
CA LEU A 547 -8.81 26.09 3.72
C LEU A 547 -8.38 24.71 3.19
N LYS A 548 -9.29 23.97 2.53
CA LYS A 548 -8.94 22.70 1.87
C LYS A 548 -7.91 22.89 0.75
N GLN A 549 -7.95 24.02 0.06
CA GLN A 549 -7.07 24.35 -1.06
C GLN A 549 -5.80 25.08 -0.61
N VAL A 550 -5.56 25.32 0.69
CA VAL A 550 -4.37 25.99 1.23
C VAL A 550 -3.51 25.00 2.03
N VAL A 551 -2.17 25.15 1.97
CA VAL A 551 -1.25 24.25 2.68
C VAL A 551 -1.30 24.52 4.18
N ILE A 552 -2.05 23.70 4.92
CA ILE A 552 -2.25 23.83 6.36
C ILE A 552 -2.29 22.43 6.98
N GLY A 553 -1.54 22.22 8.08
CA GLY A 553 -1.61 20.95 8.83
C GLY A 553 -2.99 20.70 9.44
N LYS A 554 -3.38 19.43 9.60
CA LYS A 554 -4.74 19.01 10.02
C LYS A 554 -5.20 19.62 11.35
N GLU A 555 -4.36 19.62 12.38
CA GLU A 555 -4.69 20.23 13.68
C GLU A 555 -4.89 21.76 13.58
N SER A 556 -4.11 22.41 12.71
CA SER A 556 -4.27 23.83 12.42
C SER A 556 -5.55 24.10 11.62
N PHE A 557 -5.91 23.23 10.67
CA PHE A 557 -7.14 23.34 9.89
C PHE A 557 -8.40 23.39 10.78
N ASP A 558 -8.54 22.43 11.70
CA ASP A 558 -9.71 22.36 12.58
C ASP A 558 -9.75 23.54 13.56
N ARG A 559 -8.58 23.95 14.07
CA ARG A 559 -8.46 25.13 14.93
C ARG A 559 -8.87 26.41 14.21
N GLN A 560 -8.38 26.65 12.99
CA GLN A 560 -8.73 27.85 12.22
C GLN A 560 -10.22 27.89 11.87
N LYS A 561 -10.80 26.74 11.51
CA LYS A 561 -12.23 26.63 11.26
C LYS A 561 -13.08 26.96 12.50
N ALA A 562 -12.67 26.49 13.68
CA ALA A 562 -13.37 26.79 14.93
C ALA A 562 -13.30 28.29 15.28
N ILE A 563 -12.13 28.91 15.11
CA ILE A 563 -11.93 30.35 15.35
C ILE A 563 -12.79 31.18 14.38
N ALA A 564 -12.73 30.90 13.08
CA ALA A 564 -13.53 31.59 12.06
C ALA A 564 -15.03 31.45 12.34
N ARG A 565 -15.50 30.24 12.66
CA ARG A 565 -16.91 30.01 13.00
C ARG A 565 -17.35 30.78 14.25
N ARG A 566 -16.49 30.86 15.27
CA ARG A 566 -16.81 31.64 16.47
C ARG A 566 -16.95 33.13 16.16
N ARG A 567 -16.03 33.69 15.37
CA ARG A 567 -16.10 35.08 14.89
C ARG A 567 -17.33 35.37 14.06
N LEU A 568 -17.69 34.47 13.15
CA LEU A 568 -18.92 34.59 12.35
C LEU A 568 -20.18 34.59 13.20
N LEU A 569 -20.23 33.78 14.26
CA LEU A 569 -21.36 33.76 15.20
C LEU A 569 -21.47 35.06 16.00
N ASP A 570 -20.33 35.63 16.40
CA ASP A 570 -20.29 36.90 17.13
C ASP A 570 -20.71 38.06 16.21
N TYR A 571 -20.14 38.13 14.99
CA TYR A 571 -20.52 39.14 14.00
C TYR A 571 -21.97 39.03 13.53
N THR A 572 -22.47 37.81 13.27
CA THR A 572 -23.88 37.64 12.84
C THR A 572 -24.85 38.05 13.94
N ARG A 573 -24.51 37.74 15.20
CA ARG A 573 -25.28 38.21 16.35
C ARG A 573 -25.29 39.73 16.35
N GLU A 574 -24.14 40.37 16.32
CA GLU A 574 -24.01 41.83 16.34
C GLU A 574 -24.68 42.51 15.14
N GLU A 575 -24.60 41.97 13.93
CA GLU A 575 -25.24 42.49 12.71
C GLU A 575 -26.78 42.31 12.72
N LEU A 576 -27.30 41.25 13.34
CA LEU A 576 -28.75 41.11 13.53
C LEU A 576 -29.26 42.05 14.63
N HIS A 577 -28.43 42.27 15.66
CA HIS A 577 -28.68 43.25 16.70
C HIS A 577 -28.32 44.69 16.25
N SER A 578 -27.64 44.93 15.14
CA SER A 578 -27.28 46.29 14.69
C SER A 578 -28.49 47.07 14.18
N LYS A 579 -29.59 46.38 13.85
CA LYS A 579 -30.93 46.99 13.66
C LYS A 579 -31.46 47.72 14.90
N VAL A 580 -30.74 47.62 16.02
CA VAL A 580 -31.04 48.20 17.33
C VAL A 580 -30.20 49.45 17.59
N LEU A 581 -29.12 49.68 16.82
CA LEU A 581 -28.31 50.91 16.81
C LEU A 581 -28.94 51.90 15.82
N ASN A 582 -29.98 52.59 16.26
CA ASN A 582 -30.58 53.68 15.50
C ASN A 582 -29.79 54.98 15.73
N LEU A 583 -29.04 55.39 14.72
CA LEU A 583 -28.46 56.73 14.65
C LEU A 583 -29.59 57.71 14.31
N ASN A 584 -30.08 58.43 15.32
CA ASN A 584 -31.13 59.42 15.16
C ASN A 584 -30.56 60.82 15.43
N PHE A 585 -31.08 61.81 14.72
CA PHE A 585 -30.75 63.20 15.00
C PHE A 585 -31.82 63.81 15.91
N GLU A 586 -31.41 64.47 17.00
CA GLU A 586 -32.29 65.25 17.87
C GLU A 586 -31.63 66.61 18.12
N THR A 587 -32.37 67.70 17.93
CA THR A 587 -31.88 69.07 18.15
C THR A 587 -31.72 69.32 19.65
N GLY A 588 -30.50 69.62 20.11
CA GLY A 588 -30.25 70.03 21.50
C GLY A 588 -30.01 71.54 21.65
N SER A 589 -30.26 72.08 22.84
CA SER A 589 -30.07 73.51 23.14
C SER A 589 -28.57 73.86 23.14
N GLY A 590 -28.11 74.48 22.04
CA GLY A 590 -26.82 75.17 21.97
C GLY A 590 -25.70 74.54 21.13
N ALA A 591 -25.86 73.31 20.61
CA ALA A 591 -24.90 72.71 19.66
C ALA A 591 -25.61 71.74 18.71
N ASN A 592 -25.08 71.56 17.49
CA ASN A 592 -25.56 70.58 16.50
C ASN A 592 -25.23 69.15 16.99
N LEU A 593 -25.98 68.68 17.97
CA LEU A 593 -25.79 67.38 18.63
C LEU A 593 -26.44 66.28 17.78
N ALA A 594 -25.70 65.21 17.47
CA ALA A 594 -26.26 63.99 16.91
C ALA A 594 -26.40 62.94 18.03
N ASN A 595 -27.61 62.43 18.25
CA ASN A 595 -27.88 61.49 19.33
C ASN A 595 -27.78 60.04 18.84
N VAL A 596 -26.68 59.37 19.17
CA VAL A 596 -26.53 57.93 18.92
C VAL A 596 -27.27 57.16 20.02
N SER A 597 -28.45 56.63 19.70
CA SER A 597 -29.21 55.78 20.61
C SER A 597 -29.10 54.31 20.23
N TRP A 598 -29.05 53.43 21.22
CA TRP A 598 -29.18 51.99 20.99
C TRP A 598 -30.25 51.41 21.91
N GLU A 599 -31.16 50.61 21.35
CA GLU A 599 -32.17 49.92 22.15
C GLU A 599 -31.53 48.81 23.02
N ALA A 600 -32.12 48.55 24.18
CA ALA A 600 -31.58 47.74 25.27
C ALA A 600 -31.42 46.22 24.98
N THR A 601 -31.48 45.79 23.72
CA THR A 601 -31.25 44.38 23.36
C THR A 601 -29.82 44.08 22.95
N PHE A 602 -28.96 45.10 22.81
CA PHE A 602 -27.51 44.92 22.75
C PHE A 602 -27.01 44.55 24.15
N SER A 603 -26.96 43.26 24.47
CA SER A 603 -26.29 42.77 25.68
C SER A 603 -24.83 42.46 25.30
N PRO A 604 -23.89 43.41 25.51
CA PRO A 604 -22.48 43.09 25.33
C PRO A 604 -22.12 41.92 26.25
N ARG A 605 -21.18 41.07 25.82
CA ARG A 605 -20.57 40.10 26.74
C ARG A 605 -20.10 40.88 27.97
N SER A 606 -20.37 40.36 29.17
CA SER A 606 -20.02 41.06 30.40
C SER A 606 -18.55 41.49 30.39
N GLY A 607 -18.28 42.79 30.38
CA GLY A 607 -16.92 43.35 30.42
C GLY A 607 -16.25 43.63 29.07
N SER A 608 -16.95 43.61 27.93
CA SER A 608 -16.39 44.01 26.63
C SER A 608 -16.46 45.51 26.39
N ASN A 609 -15.34 46.12 25.97
CA ASN A 609 -15.27 47.52 25.57
C ASN A 609 -15.71 47.68 24.11
N TYR A 610 -16.63 48.59 23.81
CA TYR A 610 -17.02 48.89 22.42
C TYR A 610 -16.76 50.37 22.14
N HIS A 611 -16.19 50.66 20.98
CA HIS A 611 -15.90 52.00 20.48
C HIS A 611 -16.83 52.30 19.32
N VAL A 612 -17.30 53.54 19.24
CA VAL A 612 -18.13 54.04 18.14
C VAL A 612 -17.40 55.20 17.48
N GLN A 613 -17.12 55.09 16.19
CA GLN A 613 -16.57 56.18 15.39
C GLN A 613 -17.62 56.67 14.40
N LEU A 614 -17.82 57.99 14.32
CA LEU A 614 -18.70 58.60 13.35
C LEU A 614 -17.89 59.19 12.19
N HIS A 615 -18.28 58.84 10.97
CA HIS A 615 -17.56 59.15 9.74
C HIS A 615 -18.47 59.83 8.73
N GLN A 616 -18.01 60.92 8.10
CA GLN A 616 -18.76 61.61 7.04
C GLN A 616 -18.68 60.81 5.72
N THR A 617 -19.80 60.60 5.04
CA THR A 617 -19.86 59.78 3.81
C THR A 617 -18.94 60.33 2.72
N GLU A 618 -18.93 61.66 2.52
CA GLU A 618 -18.18 62.30 1.42
C GLU A 618 -16.66 62.14 1.54
N THR A 619 -16.13 62.12 2.76
CA THR A 619 -14.67 62.12 2.99
C THR A 619 -14.11 60.79 3.47
N CYS A 620 -14.95 59.93 4.05
CA CYS A 620 -14.52 58.73 4.76
C CYS A 620 -15.15 57.45 4.21
N SER A 621 -15.71 57.48 2.99
CA SER A 621 -16.37 56.32 2.36
C SER A 621 -15.52 55.05 2.35
N ASP A 622 -14.20 55.16 2.21
CA ASP A 622 -13.26 54.04 2.23
C ASP A 622 -13.31 53.22 3.55
N HIS A 623 -13.59 53.87 4.69
CA HIS A 623 -13.69 53.18 5.98
C HIS A 623 -14.88 52.21 6.07
N ARG A 624 -15.90 52.35 5.21
CA ARG A 624 -17.00 51.37 5.11
C ARG A 624 -16.55 50.00 4.62
N ASN A 625 -15.40 49.96 3.96
CA ASN A 625 -14.82 48.74 3.39
C ASN A 625 -13.84 48.06 4.35
N ALA A 626 -13.66 48.58 5.58
CA ALA A 626 -12.81 47.95 6.58
C ALA A 626 -13.33 46.54 6.90
N VAL A 627 -12.41 45.56 6.87
CA VAL A 627 -12.73 44.14 6.99
C VAL A 627 -12.48 43.63 8.41
N LEU A 628 -11.49 44.19 9.11
CA LEU A 628 -11.15 43.88 10.49
C LEU A 628 -11.02 45.15 11.34
N VAL A 629 -11.24 44.99 12.64
CA VAL A 629 -11.11 46.10 13.61
C VAL A 629 -9.71 46.72 13.60
N ARG A 630 -8.65 45.93 13.43
CA ARG A 630 -7.28 46.45 13.29
C ARG A 630 -7.10 47.42 12.12
N ASP A 631 -7.96 47.35 11.10
CA ASP A 631 -7.91 48.24 9.93
C ASP A 631 -8.52 49.61 10.26
N ILE A 632 -9.25 49.71 11.37
CA ILE A 632 -9.89 50.93 11.90
C ILE A 632 -9.11 51.49 13.10
N LEU A 633 -8.44 50.62 13.86
CA LEU A 633 -7.60 51.03 15.00
C LEU A 633 -6.46 51.93 14.51
N PRO A 634 -6.36 53.18 14.99
CA PRO A 634 -5.34 54.10 14.52
C PRO A 634 -3.93 53.65 14.95
N THR A 635 -2.96 53.78 14.04
CA THR A 635 -1.56 54.03 14.44
C THR A 635 -1.33 55.51 14.80
N SER A 636 -2.31 56.39 14.55
CA SER A 636 -2.41 57.79 15.04
C SER A 636 -3.90 58.24 15.02
N PRO A 637 -4.45 58.88 16.07
CA PRO A 637 -5.88 59.12 16.27
C PRO A 637 -6.46 60.27 15.43
N THR A 638 -6.00 60.41 14.19
CA THR A 638 -6.45 61.45 13.27
C THR A 638 -6.83 60.79 11.96
N CYS A 639 -8.13 60.74 11.68
CA CYS A 639 -8.64 60.82 10.32
C CYS A 639 -7.82 61.90 9.59
N ILE A 640 -7.38 61.66 8.34
CA ILE A 640 -6.46 62.56 7.60
C ILE A 640 -7.02 64.00 7.42
N LYS A 641 -8.27 64.24 7.82
CA LYS A 641 -8.89 65.57 7.93
C LYS A 641 -9.52 65.64 9.33
N ASP A 642 -9.25 66.71 10.08
CA ASP A 642 -9.68 66.99 11.47
C ASP A 642 -11.22 67.07 11.70
N THR A 643 -12.03 66.35 10.92
CA THR A 643 -13.50 66.40 10.92
C THR A 643 -14.17 65.12 11.44
N CYS A 644 -13.42 64.07 11.80
CA CYS A 644 -13.96 62.84 12.35
C CYS A 644 -14.02 62.93 13.87
N HIS A 645 -15.22 63.08 14.43
CA HIS A 645 -15.42 63.05 15.88
C HIS A 645 -15.36 61.59 16.40
N ILE A 646 -14.32 61.31 17.19
CA ILE A 646 -14.12 60.03 17.89
C ILE A 646 -14.62 60.21 19.32
N SER A 647 -15.68 59.49 19.70
CA SER A 647 -16.15 59.46 21.09
C SER A 647 -15.99 58.05 21.65
N GLU A 648 -15.28 57.94 22.78
CA GLU A 648 -15.20 56.70 23.55
C GLU A 648 -16.47 56.55 24.39
N VAL A 649 -17.14 55.40 24.25
CA VAL A 649 -18.39 55.10 24.97
C VAL A 649 -18.22 53.81 25.77
N TYR A 650 -18.25 53.92 27.10
CA TYR A 650 -18.27 52.76 27.98
C TYR A 650 -19.69 52.18 28.06
N ILE A 651 -19.91 51.01 27.45
CA ILE A 651 -21.20 50.32 27.58
C ILE A 651 -21.17 49.43 28.83
N THR A 652 -21.67 49.93 29.96
CA THR A 652 -22.10 49.08 31.09
C THR A 652 -23.54 48.61 30.86
N LYS A 653 -23.98 47.54 31.54
CA LYS A 653 -25.27 46.84 31.35
C LYS A 653 -26.54 47.72 31.32
N GLU A 654 -26.45 48.99 31.70
CA GLU A 654 -27.60 49.89 31.91
C GLU A 654 -27.61 51.12 30.99
N PHE A 655 -26.56 51.35 30.19
CA PHE A 655 -26.45 52.57 29.38
C PHE A 655 -27.24 52.46 28.06
N ARG A 656 -28.14 53.42 27.78
CA ARG A 656 -29.14 53.35 26.68
C ARG A 656 -29.01 54.41 25.57
N ARG A 657 -28.24 55.48 25.80
CA ARG A 657 -28.14 56.61 24.85
C ARG A 657 -26.82 57.35 25.03
N TYR A 658 -26.19 57.76 23.93
CA TYR A 658 -24.99 58.60 23.94
C TYR A 658 -25.09 59.70 22.88
N CYS A 659 -24.74 60.93 23.25
CA CYS A 659 -24.84 62.08 22.36
C CYS A 659 -23.44 62.43 21.83
N ILE A 660 -23.25 62.38 20.52
CA ILE A 660 -22.03 62.86 19.87
C ILE A 660 -22.27 64.33 19.48
N LYS A 661 -21.34 65.22 19.87
CA LYS A 661 -21.48 66.66 19.66
C LYS A 661 -20.90 67.10 18.30
N ASP A 662 -21.30 68.29 17.87
CA ASP A 662 -20.67 69.06 16.79
C ASP A 662 -20.73 68.48 15.36
N CYS A 663 -21.83 67.79 15.01
CA CYS A 663 -22.04 67.31 13.64
C CYS A 663 -22.38 68.48 12.68
N LEU A 664 -21.80 68.46 11.48
CA LEU A 664 -22.09 69.48 10.46
C LEU A 664 -23.51 69.32 9.89
N LEU A 665 -24.29 70.40 9.88
CA LEU A 665 -25.63 70.45 9.28
C LEU A 665 -25.57 70.19 7.77
N GLY A 666 -26.58 69.50 7.24
CA GLY A 666 -26.68 69.15 5.82
C GLY A 666 -25.76 68.02 5.34
N GLN A 667 -24.95 67.44 6.23
CA GLN A 667 -23.99 66.39 5.88
C GLN A 667 -24.51 64.98 6.21
N GLU A 668 -24.05 63.99 5.44
CA GLU A 668 -24.39 62.58 5.65
C GLU A 668 -23.25 61.85 6.38
N TYR A 669 -23.61 61.04 7.38
CA TYR A 669 -22.67 60.29 8.22
C TYR A 669 -23.03 58.82 8.30
N PHE A 670 -22.06 58.00 8.72
CA PHE A 670 -22.23 56.60 9.10
C PHE A 670 -21.36 56.28 10.33
N GLY A 671 -21.80 55.33 11.14
CA GLY A 671 -21.09 54.86 12.32
C GLY A 671 -20.32 53.56 12.05
N ILE A 672 -19.18 53.40 12.73
CA ILE A 672 -18.46 52.13 12.85
C ILE A 672 -18.37 51.77 14.32
N VAL A 673 -18.88 50.58 14.68
CA VAL A 673 -18.84 50.03 16.04
C VAL A 673 -17.88 48.86 16.08
N TYR A 674 -16.96 48.84 17.04
CA TYR A 674 -15.98 47.77 17.17
C TYR A 674 -15.49 47.58 18.60
N ASN A 675 -14.96 46.40 18.92
CA ASN A 675 -14.28 46.14 20.18
C ASN A 675 -12.75 46.22 19.98
N PRO A 676 -12.04 47.21 20.58
CA PRO A 676 -10.60 47.38 20.38
C PRO A 676 -9.77 46.22 20.96
N ASP A 677 -10.28 45.51 21.96
CA ASP A 677 -9.61 44.35 22.58
C ASP A 677 -9.64 43.12 21.66
N GLU A 678 -10.43 43.16 20.58
CA GLU A 678 -10.54 42.09 19.58
C GLU A 678 -10.14 42.60 18.17
N PRO A 679 -8.85 42.87 17.89
CA PRO A 679 -8.40 43.47 16.63
C PRO A 679 -8.64 42.62 15.37
N LEU A 680 -8.91 41.33 15.54
CA LEU A 680 -9.24 40.38 14.46
C LEU A 680 -10.76 40.08 14.36
N SER A 681 -11.59 40.84 15.07
CA SER A 681 -13.05 40.80 14.92
C SER A 681 -13.50 41.64 13.72
N ILE A 682 -14.77 41.50 13.34
CA ILE A 682 -15.36 42.18 12.18
C ILE A 682 -16.04 43.45 12.70
N PRO A 683 -15.69 44.64 12.19
CA PRO A 683 -16.33 45.89 12.61
C PRO A 683 -17.75 45.98 12.06
N LEU A 684 -18.66 46.55 12.85
CA LEU A 684 -20.03 46.81 12.45
C LEU A 684 -20.12 48.19 11.79
N VAL A 685 -20.69 48.27 10.59
CA VAL A 685 -20.92 49.54 9.88
C VAL A 685 -22.42 49.82 9.85
N THR A 686 -22.85 50.97 10.34
CA THR A 686 -24.27 51.33 10.39
C THR A 686 -24.78 51.83 9.03
N SER A 687 -26.10 51.95 8.91
CA SER A 687 -26.71 52.75 7.83
C SER A 687 -26.30 54.23 7.95
N THR A 688 -26.52 54.96 6.86
CA THR A 688 -26.26 56.40 6.82
C THR A 688 -27.40 57.20 7.43
N PHE A 689 -27.09 58.41 7.90
CA PHE A 689 -28.10 59.40 8.27
C PHE A 689 -27.63 60.80 7.86
N THR A 690 -28.60 61.69 7.61
CA THR A 690 -28.32 63.09 7.21
C THR A 690 -28.70 64.02 8.34
N VAL A 691 -27.81 64.98 8.65
CA VAL A 691 -28.09 66.04 9.61
C VAL A 691 -28.98 67.10 8.93
N PRO A 692 -30.18 67.42 9.45
CA PRO A 692 -31.07 68.43 8.87
C PRO A 692 -30.42 69.83 8.78
N LEU A 693 -30.89 70.68 7.87
CA LEU A 693 -30.38 72.06 7.68
C LEU A 693 -31.03 73.09 8.62
N ASP A 694 -32.22 72.81 9.17
CA ASP A 694 -32.99 73.74 10.00
C ASP A 694 -33.10 73.22 11.45
N VAL A 695 -32.55 73.97 12.40
CA VAL A 695 -32.75 73.76 13.85
C VAL A 695 -33.73 74.83 14.33
N SER A 696 -35.05 74.58 14.19
CA SER A 696 -36.04 75.45 14.82
C SER A 696 -36.07 75.15 16.32
N THR A 697 -35.78 76.16 17.13
CA THR A 697 -35.82 76.15 18.60
C THR A 697 -37.16 75.63 19.11
N THR A 698 -37.19 74.38 19.57
CA THR A 698 -38.25 73.88 20.47
C THR A 698 -37.92 74.33 21.90
N ASP A 699 -38.91 74.90 22.56
CA ASP A 699 -38.84 75.62 23.84
C ASP A 699 -37.94 74.97 24.92
N ASP A 700 -37.06 75.80 25.50
CA ASP A 700 -36.06 75.49 26.53
C ASP A 700 -36.63 74.99 27.88
N HIS A 701 -37.93 74.72 28.00
CA HIS A 701 -38.56 74.38 29.29
C HIS A 701 -38.60 72.88 29.61
N ASP A 702 -38.42 71.99 28.61
CA ASP A 702 -38.49 70.54 28.84
C ASP A 702 -37.13 69.86 29.02
N VAL A 703 -36.01 70.56 28.75
CA VAL A 703 -34.65 69.97 28.82
C VAL A 703 -34.01 70.16 30.19
N GLU A 704 -34.28 71.26 30.91
CA GLU A 704 -33.75 71.48 32.27
C GLU A 704 -34.27 70.44 33.28
N MET A 705 -35.53 69.99 33.13
CA MET A 705 -36.12 68.93 33.95
C MET A 705 -35.48 67.54 33.74
N ALA A 706 -34.78 67.31 32.62
CA ALA A 706 -34.14 66.03 32.33
C ALA A 706 -32.69 65.94 32.83
N LEU A 707 -32.04 67.09 33.08
CA LEU A 707 -30.67 67.15 33.59
C LEU A 707 -30.60 67.19 35.13
N GLU A 708 -31.59 67.79 35.81
CA GLU A 708 -31.65 67.76 37.29
C GLU A 708 -31.89 66.36 37.85
N GLY A 709 -32.55 65.46 37.10
CA GLY A 709 -32.71 64.06 37.50
C GLY A 709 -31.45 63.18 37.42
N LEU A 710 -30.35 63.71 36.86
CA LEU A 710 -29.09 62.98 36.64
C LEU A 710 -28.00 63.32 37.67
N GLU A 711 -28.03 64.50 38.30
CA GLU A 711 -27.10 64.84 39.38
C GLU A 711 -27.47 64.17 40.72
N ASP A 712 -28.76 63.90 40.96
CA ASP A 712 -29.23 63.16 42.15
C ASP A 712 -28.89 61.66 42.14
N LEU A 713 -28.54 61.09 40.98
CA LEU A 713 -28.07 59.70 40.85
C LEU A 713 -26.54 59.55 40.96
N GLN A 714 -25.77 60.64 40.93
CA GLN A 714 -24.31 60.63 41.04
C GLN A 714 -23.78 60.89 42.46
N SER A 715 -24.65 61.24 43.42
CA SER A 715 -24.24 61.61 44.79
C SER A 715 -24.47 60.51 45.85
N GLN A 716 -24.89 59.29 45.45
CA GLN A 716 -24.81 58.14 46.36
C GLN A 716 -23.51 57.35 46.13
N PRO A 717 -22.66 57.19 47.17
CA PRO A 717 -21.41 56.45 47.02
C PRO A 717 -21.70 54.95 46.94
N SER A 718 -21.51 54.36 45.76
CA SER A 718 -21.20 52.94 45.66
C SER A 718 -19.75 52.77 46.15
N PHE A 719 -19.51 51.88 47.10
CA PHE A 719 -18.11 51.55 47.41
C PHE A 719 -17.49 50.70 46.31
#